data_AF-A0A316E3D7-F1
#
_entry.id   AF-A0A316E3D7-F1
#
_cell.length_a   1.000
_cell.length_b   1.000
_cell.length_c   1.000
_cell.angle_alpha   90.00
_cell.angle_beta   90.00
_cell.angle_gamma   90.00
#
_symmetry.space_group_name_H-M   'P 1'
#
loop_
_entity.id
_entity.type
_entity.pdbx_description
1 polymer ?
#
loop_
_entity_poly.entity_id
_entity_poly.type
_entity_poly.pdbx_seq_one_letter_code
_entity_poly.pdbx_strand_id
1 'polypeptide(L)'
;MSKEGNSNPEQRKQSRKDTIQYINLQLSTLGQPIYQDDDNSEEKFCNPKFQELTNGLIQNFREKSRLLSTHLSPADSRIQQFLNDYLADVLMGDTIRLPNDTLVLNQKGHAREVSLPPNGTTFISDDISSYRIKQGILNNPVNDKRTTKGTFHIVEGTLPVPLDKKEVPKIAFMHFLKAAFNPSDKLKILPFTANQEDRAKLMVSLLMRPMVCPEVKGVISKKSLEVRFFAPGSLVSNLDFVESIFGNAGDPYLAENDAALDTEHWTGHTGCIVLAPQLKTLTKKEVGLPHFNDATERQKNDGMCWKDEKELYNDGSAFKITCRDDRGVVVTLIADNYFGYSKKEIKTQISYSANLFGLVEEEHSGGAIAYPRGVMGDIVDGSAFSEKFGNKFSFEDVKTLLGDRIEVKTSNYAIDRNYPNLIYIPEDAYINTNTNSITWTYNNKTQKLILSPLKTYIHPTGNKFRLEKHKAISLWRIVNTSPEGVFCHKPCTVSGGGKSEISKSMLNAITYNSFNVINIEEDFKKADEIIEYDYSKRWKDYDPTLPPSRSFLDKGRTLGSAVKLLTPSDKNNDEYNAFISNIPVHIRSLVLFVKRLYRQDHDELNWKDCMSVQIINGQKGTELWYYNNPVVGSYVRIGFNQEGSWMLNKLRSDFSASTKIQMEDDISASITLPRTQLKNLNPSYPNKSLKVVANCESYLFQRPDEAIVRGYDEGAERDLVSDNVFLTNYELLTKKDAIEIYEDTINFDKYTQPVKDLIVSVVNSPNEEEYFALPSHTRIVNGEPTKNPRYLEPNIFIDETEDSYLGEIGVRLYRKVKSEDPVTHVVNAVLPGRRNNPVDKKAGIRPLAVYNPIHYQETPELFMDFICSLTGKSPSTTGAGSEGALTKGPFNMLTPTSDLNNALLSHILTESNAFSTAAGYVGGQNKVDHDISLLIPEIWARLEAKDRDPKALIANGSLEKLEDFEYNGKKVLASRLGYRITSTFSLRCLNRLFDEPNAVFNEKMLKPELQGMEDFVDGIANIVEAQQKVALRYFEDGSIEAAIPPLKILLHIMAYGHYEGKNMSDPELRGYFEREYIIHSDWYAERLKLKQQKDIQFYTKQINYLKGFISDPNNAVLVAKMDLNTRLQHVEKSLKEVSSPTYLKSLEGTIGADPLYRK
;
A
#
# COMPACT_ATOMS: atom_id res chain seq x y z
N MET A 1 -0.86 -18.80 3.06
CA MET A 1 0.39 -19.47 2.63
C MET A 1 1.20 -19.91 3.85
N SER A 2 1.45 -21.20 4.10
CA SER A 2 2.47 -21.72 5.06
C SER A 2 2.52 -23.26 5.15
N LYS A 3 2.45 -23.98 4.03
CA LYS A 3 2.73 -25.44 4.03
C LYS A 3 3.99 -25.86 3.28
N GLU A 4 4.57 -25.01 2.44
CA GLU A 4 5.81 -25.36 1.71
C GLU A 4 7.08 -25.20 2.55
N GLY A 5 7.04 -24.40 3.63
CA GLY A 5 8.18 -24.17 4.53
C GLY A 5 8.67 -25.39 5.31
N ASN A 6 7.86 -26.45 5.42
CA ASN A 6 8.19 -27.69 6.15
C ASN A 6 8.53 -28.89 5.24
N SER A 7 8.82 -28.66 3.96
CA SER A 7 9.30 -29.74 3.07
C SER A 7 10.76 -30.08 3.37
N ASN A 8 11.05 -31.33 3.72
CA ASN A 8 12.43 -31.83 3.88
C ASN A 8 13.19 -31.70 2.53
N PRO A 9 14.49 -31.34 2.51
CA PRO A 9 15.34 -31.32 1.32
C PRO A 9 15.06 -32.36 0.23
N GLU A 10 14.80 -33.63 0.60
CA GLU A 10 14.48 -34.69 -0.38
C GLU A 10 13.17 -34.45 -1.14
N GLN A 11 12.13 -33.95 -0.45
CA GLN A 11 10.85 -33.61 -1.08
C GLN A 11 10.98 -32.42 -2.02
N ARG A 12 11.82 -31.43 -1.66
CA ARG A 12 12.14 -30.28 -2.55
C ARG A 12 12.86 -30.76 -3.81
N LYS A 13 13.84 -31.65 -3.66
CA LYS A 13 14.56 -32.26 -4.80
C LYS A 13 13.61 -33.06 -5.70
N GLN A 14 12.76 -33.90 -5.13
CA GLN A 14 11.78 -34.67 -5.91
C GLN A 14 10.80 -33.76 -6.65
N SER A 15 10.24 -32.75 -5.97
CA SER A 15 9.35 -31.76 -6.57
C SER A 15 10.01 -31.01 -7.74
N ARG A 16 11.28 -30.63 -7.60
CA ARG A 16 12.05 -30.00 -8.69
C ARG A 16 12.25 -30.96 -9.87
N LYS A 17 12.57 -32.24 -9.63
CA LYS A 17 12.68 -33.26 -10.69
C LYS A 17 11.36 -33.42 -11.46
N ASP A 18 10.24 -33.52 -10.73
CA ASP A 18 8.91 -33.66 -11.33
C ASP A 18 8.57 -32.43 -12.19
N THR A 19 8.91 -31.23 -11.71
CA THR A 19 8.75 -29.96 -12.43
C THR A 19 9.56 -29.95 -13.74
N ILE A 20 10.84 -30.33 -13.68
CA ILE A 20 11.72 -30.40 -14.87
C ILE A 20 11.18 -31.41 -15.90
N GLN A 21 10.74 -32.59 -15.45
CA GLN A 21 10.17 -33.61 -16.33
C GLN A 21 8.87 -33.14 -16.99
N TYR A 22 8.02 -32.44 -16.25
CA TYR A 22 6.81 -31.85 -16.78
C TYR A 22 7.10 -30.75 -17.81
N ILE A 23 8.04 -29.86 -17.54
CA ILE A 23 8.48 -28.84 -18.51
C ILE A 23 9.01 -29.50 -19.79
N ASN A 24 9.86 -30.53 -19.66
CA ASN A 24 10.35 -31.30 -20.80
C ASN A 24 9.21 -31.93 -21.62
N LEU A 25 8.17 -32.46 -20.96
CA LEU A 25 6.98 -32.97 -21.63
C LEU A 25 6.27 -31.87 -22.43
N GLN A 26 6.07 -30.68 -21.84
CA GLN A 26 5.48 -29.53 -22.54
C GLN A 26 6.32 -29.06 -23.74
N LEU A 27 7.65 -29.01 -23.61
CA LEU A 27 8.53 -28.66 -24.71
C LEU A 27 8.45 -29.69 -25.84
N SER A 28 8.44 -30.98 -25.50
CA SER A 28 8.35 -32.06 -26.47
C SER A 28 7.00 -32.07 -27.22
N THR A 29 5.88 -31.76 -26.55
CA THR A 29 4.57 -31.62 -27.21
C THR A 29 4.50 -30.44 -28.17
N LEU A 30 5.24 -29.35 -27.88
CA LEU A 30 5.45 -28.22 -28.79
C LEU A 30 6.45 -28.53 -29.91
N GLY A 31 7.13 -29.68 -29.85
CA GLY A 31 8.16 -30.05 -30.80
C GLY A 31 9.46 -29.27 -30.65
N GLN A 32 9.70 -28.71 -29.48
CA GLN A 32 10.89 -27.95 -29.13
C GLN A 32 11.94 -28.89 -28.51
N PRO A 33 13.24 -28.56 -28.63
CA PRO A 33 14.29 -29.22 -27.89
C PRO A 33 13.99 -29.27 -26.38
N ILE A 34 14.36 -30.38 -25.74
CA ILE A 34 14.19 -30.60 -24.30
C ILE A 34 15.54 -30.51 -23.59
N TYR A 35 15.50 -30.31 -22.27
CA TYR A 35 16.70 -30.47 -21.45
C TYR A 35 17.04 -31.96 -21.32
N GLN A 36 18.31 -32.30 -21.51
CA GLN A 36 18.87 -33.63 -21.27
C GLN A 36 19.97 -33.53 -20.20
N ASP A 37 20.04 -34.55 -19.33
CA ASP A 37 21.12 -34.64 -18.36
C ASP A 37 22.43 -35.02 -19.05
N ASP A 38 23.53 -34.39 -18.66
CA ASP A 38 24.87 -34.82 -19.06
C ASP A 38 25.16 -36.22 -18.51
N ASP A 39 25.78 -37.11 -19.29
CA ASP A 39 26.03 -38.51 -18.88
C ASP A 39 26.72 -38.64 -17.52
N ASN A 40 27.64 -37.71 -17.21
CA ASN A 40 28.42 -37.69 -15.98
C ASN A 40 27.82 -36.82 -14.85
N SER A 41 26.60 -36.29 -14.98
CA SER A 41 25.98 -35.46 -13.94
C SER A 41 25.70 -36.27 -12.66
N GLU A 42 26.10 -35.74 -11.51
CA GLU A 42 25.82 -36.36 -10.20
C GLU A 42 24.32 -36.38 -9.89
N GLU A 43 23.60 -35.33 -10.27
CA GLU A 43 22.14 -35.26 -10.18
C GLU A 43 21.51 -35.48 -11.56
N LYS A 44 20.60 -36.46 -11.64
CA LYS A 44 19.78 -36.74 -12.81
C LYS A 44 18.37 -36.21 -12.59
N PHE A 45 17.91 -35.32 -13.47
CA PHE A 45 16.56 -34.77 -13.45
C PHE A 45 15.63 -35.45 -14.45
N CYS A 46 16.18 -35.93 -15.56
CA CYS A 46 15.45 -36.64 -16.61
C CYS A 46 15.32 -38.12 -16.30
N ASN A 47 14.33 -38.75 -16.93
CA ASN A 47 14.14 -40.20 -16.90
C ASN A 47 14.04 -40.71 -18.35
N PRO A 48 15.14 -41.23 -18.93
CA PRO A 48 15.16 -41.68 -20.33
C PRO A 48 14.12 -42.74 -20.63
N LYS A 49 13.87 -43.67 -19.69
CA LYS A 49 12.84 -44.70 -19.84
C LYS A 49 11.43 -44.10 -19.87
N PHE A 50 11.16 -43.09 -19.04
CA PHE A 50 9.89 -42.38 -19.08
C PHE A 50 9.70 -41.64 -20.40
N GLN A 51 10.75 -40.99 -20.92
CA GLN A 51 10.71 -40.32 -22.23
C GLN A 51 10.45 -41.32 -23.36
N GLU A 52 11.14 -42.46 -23.38
CA GLU A 52 10.93 -43.52 -24.36
C GLU A 52 9.48 -44.04 -24.34
N LEU A 53 8.94 -44.32 -23.14
CA LEU A 53 7.58 -44.83 -22.96
C LEU A 53 6.50 -43.80 -23.33
N THR A 54 6.78 -42.51 -23.17
CA THR A 54 5.82 -41.43 -23.45
C THR A 54 5.92 -40.86 -24.86
N ASN A 55 7.04 -41.07 -25.56
CA ASN A 55 7.29 -40.50 -26.89
C ASN A 55 6.17 -40.81 -27.90
N GLY A 56 5.65 -42.04 -27.93
CA GLY A 56 4.54 -42.39 -28.82
C GLY A 56 3.25 -41.59 -28.55
N LEU A 57 2.96 -41.32 -27.28
CA LEU A 57 1.82 -40.48 -26.88
C LEU A 57 2.04 -39.01 -27.26
N ILE A 58 3.25 -38.50 -27.05
CA ILE A 58 3.64 -37.13 -27.37
C ILE A 58 3.57 -36.88 -28.88
N GLN A 59 4.11 -37.79 -29.70
CA GLN A 59 4.05 -37.69 -31.15
C GLN A 59 2.60 -37.73 -31.66
N ASN A 60 1.76 -38.60 -31.09
CA ASN A 60 0.33 -38.64 -31.42
C ASN A 60 -0.38 -37.33 -31.03
N PHE A 61 -0.07 -36.78 -29.86
CA PHE A 61 -0.60 -35.50 -29.41
C PHE A 61 -0.19 -34.36 -30.34
N ARG A 62 1.09 -34.30 -30.73
CA ARG A 62 1.63 -33.30 -31.64
C ARG A 62 0.94 -33.32 -33.01
N GLU A 63 0.72 -34.51 -33.58
CA GLU A 63 -0.01 -34.66 -34.84
C GLU A 63 -1.45 -34.16 -34.76
N LYS A 64 -2.13 -34.38 -33.62
CA LYS A 64 -3.47 -33.84 -33.36
C LYS A 64 -3.45 -32.33 -33.15
N SER A 65 -2.49 -31.80 -32.38
CA SER A 65 -2.33 -30.36 -32.14
C SER A 65 -2.06 -29.59 -33.43
N ARG A 66 -1.32 -30.18 -34.39
CA ARG A 66 -1.13 -29.59 -35.73
C ARG A 66 -2.44 -29.31 -36.47
N LEU A 67 -3.44 -30.19 -36.31
CA LEU A 67 -4.78 -30.02 -36.90
C LEU A 67 -5.58 -28.91 -36.21
N LEU A 68 -5.22 -28.58 -34.97
CA LEU A 68 -5.84 -27.54 -34.14
C LEU A 68 -5.01 -26.25 -34.09
N SER A 69 -3.97 -26.11 -34.92
CA SER A 69 -3.01 -25.00 -34.86
C SER A 69 -3.61 -23.60 -35.04
N THR A 70 -4.82 -23.51 -35.61
CA THR A 70 -5.57 -22.26 -35.76
C THR A 70 -6.55 -21.98 -34.60
N HIS A 71 -6.70 -22.90 -33.65
CA HIS A 71 -7.60 -22.75 -32.52
C HIS A 71 -6.90 -21.98 -31.40
N LEU A 72 -7.46 -20.83 -31.03
CA LEU A 72 -6.98 -20.00 -29.92
C LEU A 72 -7.73 -20.37 -28.64
N SER A 73 -7.09 -20.14 -27.49
CA SER A 73 -7.81 -20.18 -26.20
C SER A 73 -8.98 -19.17 -26.19
N PRO A 74 -9.99 -19.33 -25.32
CA PRO A 74 -11.10 -18.37 -25.23
C PRO A 74 -10.62 -16.93 -24.97
N ALA A 75 -9.63 -16.75 -24.09
CA ALA A 75 -9.04 -15.45 -23.81
C ALA A 75 -8.33 -14.87 -25.05
N ASP A 76 -7.50 -15.68 -25.72
CA ASP A 76 -6.77 -15.24 -26.92
C ASP A 76 -7.73 -14.97 -28.10
N SER A 77 -8.85 -15.69 -28.18
CA SER A 77 -9.91 -15.46 -29.17
C SER A 77 -10.57 -14.08 -29.00
N ARG A 78 -10.87 -13.68 -27.75
CA ARG A 78 -11.41 -12.34 -27.44
C ARG A 78 -10.42 -11.24 -27.85
N ILE A 79 -9.13 -11.44 -27.57
CA ILE A 79 -8.06 -10.50 -27.93
C ILE A 79 -7.90 -10.42 -29.46
N GLN A 80 -7.88 -11.56 -30.14
CA GLN A 80 -7.72 -11.61 -31.59
C GLN A 80 -8.90 -10.97 -32.32
N GLN A 81 -10.13 -11.21 -31.86
CA GLN A 81 -11.32 -10.58 -32.41
C GLN A 81 -11.26 -9.06 -32.28
N PHE A 82 -10.89 -8.56 -31.10
CA PHE A 82 -10.68 -7.13 -30.88
C PHE A 82 -9.64 -6.54 -31.85
N LEU A 83 -8.47 -7.19 -32.00
CA LEU A 83 -7.41 -6.72 -32.89
C LEU A 83 -7.87 -6.69 -34.36
N ASN A 84 -8.56 -7.74 -34.81
CA ASN A 84 -9.09 -7.82 -36.17
C ASN A 84 -10.06 -6.67 -36.45
N ASP A 85 -10.99 -6.43 -35.53
CA ASP A 85 -12.01 -5.39 -35.69
C ASP A 85 -11.40 -3.98 -35.57
N TYR A 86 -10.49 -3.75 -34.63
CA TYR A 86 -9.89 -2.43 -34.37
C TYR A 86 -8.99 -1.96 -35.53
N LEU A 87 -8.29 -2.90 -36.18
CA LEU A 87 -7.31 -2.64 -37.23
C LEU A 87 -7.84 -2.95 -38.65
N ALA A 88 -9.13 -3.22 -38.79
CA ALA A 88 -9.74 -3.61 -40.07
C ALA A 88 -9.46 -2.62 -41.22
N ASP A 89 -9.35 -1.33 -40.90
CA ASP A 89 -9.07 -0.23 -41.82
C ASP A 89 -7.61 -0.16 -42.29
N VAL A 90 -6.66 -0.72 -41.54
CA VAL A 90 -5.22 -0.68 -41.88
C VAL A 90 -4.66 -2.03 -42.31
N LEU A 91 -5.36 -3.14 -42.04
CA LEU A 91 -4.88 -4.48 -42.35
C LEU A 91 -4.80 -4.76 -43.87
N MET A 92 -5.62 -4.15 -44.73
CA MET A 92 -5.53 -4.22 -46.21
C MET A 92 -5.22 -5.60 -46.83
N GLY A 93 -5.69 -6.70 -46.21
CA GLY A 93 -5.47 -8.09 -46.65
C GLY A 93 -4.35 -8.84 -45.91
N ASP A 94 -3.55 -8.17 -45.08
CA ASP A 94 -2.64 -8.80 -44.12
C ASP A 94 -3.42 -9.42 -42.96
N THR A 95 -2.90 -10.51 -42.40
CA THR A 95 -3.42 -11.11 -41.17
C THR A 95 -2.38 -11.07 -40.07
N ILE A 96 -2.69 -10.43 -38.95
CA ILE A 96 -1.89 -10.52 -37.72
C ILE A 96 -2.53 -11.56 -36.83
N ARG A 97 -1.75 -12.55 -36.38
CA ARG A 97 -2.21 -13.57 -35.43
C ARG A 97 -1.40 -13.52 -34.15
N LEU A 98 -2.09 -13.66 -33.02
CA LEU A 98 -1.44 -13.89 -31.73
C LEU A 98 -0.56 -15.15 -31.78
N PRO A 99 0.57 -15.17 -31.05
CA PRO A 99 1.37 -16.38 -30.89
C PRO A 99 0.51 -17.49 -30.26
N ASN A 100 0.32 -18.60 -30.98
CA ASN A 100 -0.48 -19.74 -30.53
C ASN A 100 0.38 -20.89 -29.97
N ASP A 101 1.52 -21.16 -30.63
CA ASP A 101 2.50 -22.17 -30.22
C ASP A 101 3.44 -21.62 -29.14
N THR A 102 2.88 -21.39 -27.94
CA THR A 102 3.63 -20.87 -26.78
C THR A 102 3.85 -21.94 -25.72
N LEU A 103 4.94 -21.84 -24.96
CA LEU A 103 5.07 -22.57 -23.71
C LEU A 103 4.16 -21.91 -22.67
N VAL A 104 3.03 -22.54 -22.40
CA VAL A 104 2.06 -22.10 -21.40
C VAL A 104 2.54 -22.47 -20.00
N LEU A 105 2.82 -21.46 -19.18
CA LEU A 105 3.18 -21.61 -17.78
C LEU A 105 1.91 -21.81 -16.95
N ASN A 106 1.42 -23.04 -16.91
CA ASN A 106 0.11 -23.36 -16.34
C ASN A 106 0.11 -23.76 -14.85
N GLN A 107 1.26 -23.73 -14.18
CA GLN A 107 1.36 -23.98 -12.74
C GLN A 107 2.35 -23.03 -12.07
N LYS A 108 2.06 -22.71 -10.80
CA LYS A 108 2.90 -21.83 -9.98
C LYS A 108 4.32 -22.35 -9.89
N GLY A 109 5.31 -21.49 -10.18
CA GLY A 109 6.73 -21.80 -10.03
C GLY A 109 7.40 -22.37 -11.29
N HIS A 110 6.63 -22.77 -12.31
CA HIS A 110 7.19 -23.15 -13.61
C HIS A 110 8.00 -22.01 -14.21
N ALA A 111 7.51 -20.78 -14.14
CA ALA A 111 8.19 -19.60 -14.66
C ALA A 111 9.59 -19.42 -14.04
N ARG A 112 9.70 -19.66 -12.72
CA ARG A 112 10.98 -19.59 -12.01
C ARG A 112 11.94 -20.70 -12.44
N GLU A 113 11.46 -21.94 -12.54
CA GLU A 113 12.32 -23.06 -12.92
C GLU A 113 12.84 -22.91 -14.37
N VAL A 114 12.02 -22.40 -15.29
CA VAL A 114 12.46 -22.17 -16.69
C VAL A 114 13.31 -20.91 -16.88
N SER A 115 13.46 -20.07 -15.85
CA SER A 115 14.28 -18.85 -15.90
C SER A 115 15.79 -19.15 -15.87
N LEU A 116 16.19 -20.39 -15.59
CA LEU A 116 17.59 -20.84 -15.57
C LEU A 116 17.73 -22.27 -16.13
N PRO A 117 18.91 -22.68 -16.63
CA PRO A 117 19.18 -24.06 -16.98
C PRO A 117 19.10 -25.00 -15.76
N PRO A 118 18.52 -26.21 -15.86
CA PRO A 118 18.48 -27.16 -14.75
C PRO A 118 19.85 -27.55 -14.19
N ASN A 119 20.85 -27.69 -15.07
CA ASN A 119 22.25 -27.99 -14.75
C ASN A 119 23.13 -26.75 -14.53
N GLY A 120 22.53 -25.57 -14.38
CA GLY A 120 23.28 -24.32 -14.31
C GLY A 120 22.72 -23.36 -13.27
N THR A 121 23.57 -22.45 -12.83
CA THR A 121 23.20 -21.35 -11.93
C THR A 121 23.13 -20.01 -12.65
N THR A 122 23.41 -19.94 -13.94
CA THR A 122 23.56 -18.68 -14.68
C THR A 122 22.88 -18.74 -16.04
N PHE A 123 22.26 -17.63 -16.44
CA PHE A 123 21.83 -17.35 -17.80
C PHE A 123 22.14 -15.89 -18.15
N ILE A 124 22.77 -15.65 -19.29
CA ILE A 124 23.12 -14.29 -19.75
C ILE A 124 22.68 -14.14 -21.20
N SER A 125 21.94 -13.06 -21.47
CA SER A 125 21.54 -12.63 -22.80
C SER A 125 21.84 -11.14 -23.00
N ASP A 126 21.51 -10.62 -24.19
CA ASP A 126 21.67 -9.19 -24.50
C ASP A 126 20.76 -8.30 -23.63
N ASP A 127 19.68 -8.84 -23.05
CA ASP A 127 18.66 -8.07 -22.32
C ASP A 127 18.66 -8.34 -20.80
N ILE A 128 19.20 -9.47 -20.34
CA ILE A 128 19.16 -9.85 -18.92
C ILE A 128 20.31 -10.77 -18.51
N SER A 129 20.74 -10.63 -17.25
CA SER A 129 21.58 -11.60 -16.55
C SER A 129 20.82 -12.16 -15.35
N SER A 130 20.67 -13.48 -15.30
CA SER A 130 19.93 -14.20 -14.27
C SER A 130 20.83 -15.20 -13.56
N TYR A 131 20.72 -15.27 -12.24
CA TYR A 131 21.55 -16.11 -11.39
C TYR A 131 20.72 -16.83 -10.33
N ARG A 132 20.96 -18.14 -10.14
CA ARG A 132 20.52 -18.88 -8.98
C ARG A 132 21.46 -18.53 -7.84
N ILE A 133 20.91 -17.95 -6.80
CA ILE A 133 21.64 -17.55 -5.60
C ILE A 133 21.15 -18.37 -4.41
N LYS A 134 21.92 -18.40 -3.32
CA LYS A 134 21.66 -19.20 -2.12
C LYS A 134 20.24 -18.99 -1.58
N GLN A 135 19.81 -17.73 -1.51
CA GLN A 135 18.49 -17.37 -1.00
C GLN A 135 17.37 -17.36 -2.06
N GLY A 136 17.64 -17.58 -3.36
CA GLY A 136 16.61 -17.45 -4.39
C GLY A 136 17.13 -17.19 -5.81
N ILE A 137 16.62 -16.15 -6.46
CA ILE A 137 17.00 -15.77 -7.84
C ILE A 137 17.33 -14.27 -7.93
N LEU A 138 18.45 -13.94 -8.58
CA LEU A 138 18.86 -12.58 -8.93
C LEU A 138 18.71 -12.36 -10.43
N ASN A 139 17.91 -11.37 -10.82
CA ASN A 139 17.66 -11.02 -12.20
C ASN A 139 18.04 -9.56 -12.46
N ASN A 140 19.11 -9.31 -13.22
CA ASN A 140 19.60 -7.98 -13.55
C ASN A 140 19.33 -7.66 -15.04
N PRO A 141 18.23 -6.94 -15.38
CA PRO A 141 17.95 -6.50 -16.75
C PRO A 141 18.93 -5.42 -17.20
N VAL A 142 19.04 -5.13 -18.50
CA VAL A 142 19.93 -4.06 -19.01
C VAL A 142 19.64 -2.72 -18.34
N ASN A 143 18.37 -2.31 -18.30
CA ASN A 143 17.93 -1.09 -17.63
C ASN A 143 17.58 -1.38 -16.17
N ASP A 144 18.24 -0.68 -15.24
CA ASP A 144 18.06 -0.87 -13.80
C ASP A 144 16.80 -0.17 -13.25
N LYS A 145 16.13 0.67 -14.04
CA LYS A 145 14.96 1.45 -13.59
C LYS A 145 14.02 1.80 -14.72
N ARG A 146 12.80 2.15 -14.33
CA ARG A 146 11.76 2.65 -15.24
C ARG A 146 11.95 4.13 -15.55
N THR A 147 11.74 4.51 -16.80
CA THR A 147 11.52 5.90 -17.26
C THR A 147 10.03 6.17 -17.44
N THR A 148 9.58 7.38 -17.14
CA THR A 148 8.18 7.83 -17.32
C THR A 148 8.02 8.92 -18.37
N LYS A 149 9.07 9.69 -18.64
CA LYS A 149 9.03 10.79 -19.59
C LYS A 149 8.91 10.25 -21.02
N GLY A 150 7.79 10.54 -21.68
CA GLY A 150 7.57 10.18 -23.08
C GLY A 150 7.43 8.68 -23.34
N THR A 151 7.19 7.87 -22.31
CA THR A 151 7.19 6.40 -22.43
C THR A 151 5.81 5.78 -22.59
N PHE A 152 4.71 6.54 -22.48
CA PHE A 152 3.35 5.99 -22.55
C PHE A 152 2.64 6.51 -23.79
N HIS A 153 2.44 5.59 -24.74
CA HIS A 153 1.83 5.85 -26.03
C HIS A 153 0.50 5.11 -26.14
N ILE A 154 -0.45 5.69 -26.87
CA ILE A 154 -1.80 5.15 -27.00
C ILE A 154 -2.20 5.22 -28.47
N VAL A 155 -2.75 4.11 -28.98
CA VAL A 155 -3.23 4.03 -30.35
C VAL A 155 -4.49 4.88 -30.53
N GLU A 156 -4.57 5.63 -31.62
CA GLU A 156 -5.74 6.43 -31.97
C GLU A 156 -7.00 5.56 -32.12
N GLY A 157 -8.16 6.11 -31.71
CA GLY A 157 -9.46 5.43 -31.79
C GLY A 157 -10.59 6.27 -31.23
N THR A 158 -11.71 5.61 -30.90
CA THR A 158 -12.94 6.26 -30.39
C THR A 158 -12.75 6.88 -29.00
N LEU A 159 -11.99 6.21 -28.13
CA LEU A 159 -11.57 6.77 -26.85
C LEU A 159 -10.35 7.68 -27.06
N PRO A 160 -10.43 8.96 -26.69
CA PRO A 160 -9.38 9.95 -26.95
C PRO A 160 -8.05 9.61 -26.28
N VAL A 161 -6.96 10.14 -26.85
CA VAL A 161 -5.63 10.07 -26.27
C VAL A 161 -5.32 11.37 -25.52
N PRO A 162 -5.11 11.32 -24.19
CA PRO A 162 -4.78 12.50 -23.39
C PRO A 162 -3.51 13.21 -23.88
N LEU A 163 -3.43 14.53 -23.70
CA LEU A 163 -2.30 15.34 -24.19
C LEU A 163 -0.97 15.05 -23.47
N ASP A 164 -1.00 14.41 -22.30
CA ASP A 164 0.22 13.98 -21.61
C ASP A 164 0.75 12.63 -22.13
N LYS A 165 0.06 12.02 -23.10
CA LYS A 165 0.44 10.78 -23.80
C LYS A 165 0.76 11.07 -25.26
N LYS A 166 1.49 10.17 -25.90
CA LYS A 166 1.72 10.23 -27.36
C LYS A 166 0.63 9.45 -28.10
N GLU A 167 -0.06 10.08 -29.05
CA GLU A 167 -1.07 9.46 -29.90
C GLU A 167 -0.41 8.76 -31.09
N VAL A 168 -0.66 7.47 -31.26
CA VAL A 168 0.01 6.63 -32.27
C VAL A 168 -0.98 6.22 -33.35
N PRO A 169 -0.65 6.41 -34.64
CA PRO A 169 -1.48 5.94 -35.74
C PRO A 169 -1.69 4.42 -35.72
N LYS A 170 -2.86 3.94 -36.14
CA LYS A 170 -3.16 2.50 -36.20
C LYS A 170 -2.16 1.72 -37.05
N ILE A 171 -1.69 2.31 -38.15
CA ILE A 171 -0.70 1.70 -39.05
C ILE A 171 0.61 1.37 -38.31
N ALA A 172 1.07 2.27 -37.44
CA ALA A 172 2.27 2.05 -36.66
C ALA A 172 2.10 0.94 -35.63
N PHE A 173 0.95 0.91 -34.95
CA PHE A 173 0.64 -0.20 -34.04
C PHE A 173 0.57 -1.55 -34.75
N MET A 174 0.02 -1.61 -35.97
CA MET A 174 0.02 -2.83 -36.78
C MET A 174 1.45 -3.32 -37.09
N HIS A 175 2.35 -2.43 -37.48
CA HIS A 175 3.76 -2.79 -37.69
C HIS A 175 4.45 -3.23 -36.39
N PHE A 176 4.16 -2.58 -35.27
CA PHE A 176 4.67 -3.01 -33.96
C PHE A 176 4.17 -4.41 -33.57
N LEU A 177 2.89 -4.73 -33.79
CA LEU A 177 2.35 -6.07 -33.52
C LEU A 177 3.08 -7.14 -34.34
N LYS A 178 3.30 -6.89 -35.64
CA LYS A 178 4.06 -7.79 -36.52
C LYS A 178 5.48 -8.05 -35.97
N ALA A 179 6.17 -7.00 -35.53
CA ALA A 179 7.51 -7.11 -34.96
C ALA A 179 7.53 -7.75 -33.55
N ALA A 180 6.50 -7.51 -32.74
CA ALA A 180 6.38 -8.05 -31.40
C ALA A 180 6.07 -9.56 -31.40
N PHE A 181 5.27 -10.04 -32.36
CA PHE A 181 4.90 -11.45 -32.49
C PHE A 181 5.95 -12.30 -33.22
N ASN A 182 6.93 -11.66 -33.87
CA ASN A 182 8.03 -12.34 -34.54
C ASN A 182 9.41 -11.85 -34.06
N PRO A 183 9.76 -12.05 -32.77
CA PRO A 183 11.07 -11.68 -32.24
C PRO A 183 12.18 -12.55 -32.84
N SER A 184 13.42 -12.04 -32.74
CA SER A 184 14.60 -12.77 -33.20
C SER A 184 14.78 -14.10 -32.46
N ASP A 185 15.45 -15.05 -33.13
CA ASP A 185 15.77 -16.34 -32.53
C ASP A 185 16.58 -16.23 -31.24
N LYS A 186 17.47 -15.24 -31.12
CA LYS A 186 18.23 -14.98 -29.90
C LYS A 186 17.32 -14.64 -28.72
N LEU A 187 16.34 -13.76 -28.93
CA LEU A 187 15.41 -13.33 -27.89
C LEU A 187 14.44 -14.46 -27.49
N LYS A 188 14.18 -15.41 -28.39
CA LYS A 188 13.32 -16.57 -28.14
C LYS A 188 14.01 -17.72 -27.37
N ILE A 189 15.33 -17.67 -27.17
CA ILE A 189 16.05 -18.76 -26.46
C ILE A 189 15.49 -18.91 -25.05
N LEU A 190 14.99 -20.09 -24.72
CA LEU A 190 14.52 -20.41 -23.37
C LEU A 190 15.70 -20.75 -22.45
N PRO A 191 15.89 -20.05 -21.31
CA PRO A 191 17.00 -20.29 -20.39
C PRO A 191 17.13 -21.75 -19.96
N PHE A 192 16.01 -22.43 -19.74
CA PHE A 192 15.92 -23.85 -19.38
C PHE A 192 16.75 -24.79 -20.28
N THR A 193 16.91 -24.48 -21.57
CA THR A 193 17.68 -25.31 -22.52
C THR A 193 18.95 -24.60 -23.01
N ALA A 194 19.32 -23.47 -22.42
CA ALA A 194 20.41 -22.62 -22.95
C ALA A 194 21.79 -23.30 -22.93
N ASN A 195 22.00 -24.27 -22.04
CA ASN A 195 23.23 -25.06 -21.93
C ASN A 195 23.27 -26.28 -22.86
N GLN A 196 22.20 -26.56 -23.59
CA GLN A 196 22.13 -27.68 -24.53
C GLN A 196 22.71 -27.25 -25.90
N GLU A 197 23.14 -28.24 -26.70
CA GLU A 197 23.52 -28.00 -28.10
C GLU A 197 22.30 -27.52 -28.90
N ASP A 198 21.18 -28.26 -28.80
CA ASP A 198 19.89 -27.88 -29.36
C ASP A 198 19.06 -27.09 -28.35
N ARG A 199 18.83 -25.81 -28.64
CA ARG A 199 18.16 -24.86 -27.72
C ARG A 199 16.72 -24.62 -28.16
N ALA A 200 15.78 -24.67 -27.22
CA ALA A 200 14.40 -24.30 -27.45
C ALA A 200 14.27 -22.79 -27.74
N LYS A 201 13.49 -22.46 -28.78
CA LYS A 201 13.27 -21.10 -29.25
C LYS A 201 11.79 -20.86 -29.43
N LEU A 202 11.16 -20.19 -28.46
CA LEU A 202 9.71 -20.03 -28.41
C LEU A 202 9.29 -18.75 -27.68
N MET A 203 7.99 -18.46 -27.77
CA MET A 203 7.31 -17.50 -26.89
C MET A 203 6.76 -18.26 -25.68
N VAL A 204 6.84 -17.67 -24.49
CA VAL A 204 6.20 -18.15 -23.26
C VAL A 204 4.93 -17.35 -23.01
N SER A 205 3.93 -17.97 -22.37
CA SER A 205 2.70 -17.27 -21.99
C SER A 205 2.16 -17.65 -20.61
N LEU A 206 1.44 -16.72 -19.99
CA LEU A 206 0.80 -16.86 -18.67
C LEU A 206 -0.62 -16.28 -18.69
N LEU A 207 -1.56 -16.93 -18.01
CA LEU A 207 -2.88 -16.38 -17.71
C LEU A 207 -2.92 -15.93 -16.24
N MET A 208 -3.43 -14.72 -15.99
CA MET A 208 -3.63 -14.17 -14.64
C MET A 208 -5.05 -13.66 -14.46
N ARG A 209 -5.51 -13.58 -13.21
CA ARG A 209 -6.83 -13.04 -12.82
C ARG A 209 -6.72 -11.92 -11.76
N PRO A 210 -6.05 -10.79 -12.07
CA PRO A 210 -5.87 -9.70 -11.11
C PRO A 210 -7.20 -9.08 -10.65
N MET A 211 -7.27 -8.74 -9.36
CA MET A 211 -8.47 -8.18 -8.72
C MET A 211 -8.82 -6.79 -9.27
N VAL A 212 -10.11 -6.52 -9.43
CA VAL A 212 -10.66 -5.21 -9.83
C VAL A 212 -11.76 -4.75 -8.84
N CYS A 213 -12.58 -5.69 -8.35
CA CYS A 213 -13.57 -5.44 -7.32
C CYS A 213 -13.19 -6.22 -6.06
N PRO A 214 -13.03 -5.57 -4.90
CA PRO A 214 -12.84 -6.27 -3.64
C PRO A 214 -14.10 -7.08 -3.29
N GLU A 215 -13.93 -8.14 -2.48
CA GLU A 215 -15.06 -8.84 -1.90
C GLU A 215 -15.68 -8.00 -0.78
N VAL A 216 -17.00 -7.90 -0.77
CA VAL A 216 -17.76 -7.41 0.38
C VAL A 216 -18.79 -8.49 0.73
N LYS A 217 -18.47 -9.30 1.74
CA LYS A 217 -19.25 -10.48 2.12
C LYS A 217 -20.73 -10.15 2.32
N GLY A 218 -21.59 -10.87 1.60
CA GLY A 218 -23.04 -10.68 1.61
C GLY A 218 -23.56 -9.53 0.74
N VAL A 219 -22.69 -8.83 0.02
CA VAL A 219 -23.05 -7.73 -0.89
C VAL A 219 -22.57 -8.01 -2.32
N ILE A 220 -21.27 -8.22 -2.52
CA ILE A 220 -20.69 -8.50 -3.84
C ILE A 220 -19.45 -9.40 -3.71
N SER A 221 -19.34 -10.38 -4.61
CA SER A 221 -18.17 -11.25 -4.71
C SER A 221 -16.96 -10.48 -5.26
N LYS A 222 -15.75 -10.98 -4.95
CA LYS A 222 -14.52 -10.50 -5.59
C LYS A 222 -14.65 -10.66 -7.11
N LYS A 223 -14.28 -9.62 -7.87
CA LYS A 223 -14.19 -9.70 -9.34
C LYS A 223 -12.80 -9.36 -9.85
N SER A 224 -12.43 -9.99 -10.95
CA SER A 224 -11.12 -9.90 -11.60
C SER A 224 -11.27 -9.65 -13.10
N LEU A 225 -10.29 -8.98 -13.71
CA LEU A 225 -10.08 -9.10 -15.15
C LEU A 225 -9.25 -10.35 -15.45
N GLU A 226 -9.29 -10.85 -16.67
CA GLU A 226 -8.31 -11.83 -17.15
C GLU A 226 -7.20 -11.14 -17.94
N VAL A 227 -5.95 -11.58 -17.78
CA VAL A 227 -4.80 -11.02 -18.49
C VAL A 227 -3.96 -12.14 -19.10
N ARG A 228 -3.74 -12.06 -20.42
CA ARG A 228 -2.80 -12.89 -21.16
C ARG A 228 -1.47 -12.16 -21.29
N PHE A 229 -0.41 -12.75 -20.76
CA PHE A 229 0.92 -12.17 -20.77
C PHE A 229 1.86 -13.01 -21.63
N PHE A 230 2.45 -12.41 -22.67
CA PHE A 230 3.35 -13.04 -23.61
C PHE A 230 4.75 -12.44 -23.48
N ALA A 231 5.77 -13.30 -23.50
CA ALA A 231 7.16 -12.87 -23.57
C ALA A 231 7.97 -13.82 -24.45
N PRO A 232 9.05 -13.35 -25.10
CA PRO A 232 10.07 -14.22 -25.65
C PRO A 232 10.72 -15.09 -24.56
N GLY A 233 11.17 -16.29 -24.90
CA GLY A 233 11.75 -17.26 -23.95
C GLY A 233 12.83 -16.69 -23.03
N SER A 234 13.70 -15.82 -23.53
CA SER A 234 14.80 -15.24 -22.73
C SER A 234 14.34 -14.26 -21.64
N LEU A 235 13.08 -13.82 -21.69
CA LEU A 235 12.48 -12.85 -20.75
C LEU A 235 11.46 -13.51 -19.81
N VAL A 236 11.50 -14.84 -19.67
CA VAL A 236 10.55 -15.59 -18.82
C VAL A 236 10.62 -15.22 -17.34
N SER A 237 11.73 -14.63 -16.88
CA SER A 237 11.84 -14.04 -15.54
C SER A 237 10.78 -12.97 -15.27
N ASN A 238 10.29 -12.27 -16.30
CA ASN A 238 9.21 -11.30 -16.15
C ASN A 238 7.87 -12.00 -15.85
N LEU A 239 7.67 -13.23 -16.35
CA LEU A 239 6.49 -14.03 -16.04
C LEU A 239 6.58 -14.58 -14.60
N ASP A 240 7.74 -15.01 -14.12
CA ASP A 240 7.96 -15.35 -12.69
C ASP A 240 7.63 -14.16 -11.78
N PHE A 241 8.09 -12.98 -12.18
CA PHE A 241 7.83 -11.74 -11.45
C PHE A 241 6.33 -11.42 -11.34
N VAL A 242 5.58 -11.41 -12.45
CA VAL A 242 4.13 -11.09 -12.39
C VAL A 242 3.29 -12.24 -11.83
N GLU A 243 3.68 -13.50 -12.05
CA GLU A 243 3.07 -14.68 -11.42
C GLU A 243 3.16 -14.60 -9.90
N SER A 244 4.33 -14.20 -9.38
CA SER A 244 4.53 -14.03 -7.94
C SER A 244 3.55 -13.00 -7.37
N ILE A 245 3.37 -11.86 -8.04
CA ILE A 245 2.52 -10.75 -7.54
C ILE A 245 1.02 -11.04 -7.70
N PHE A 246 0.60 -11.55 -8.86
CA PHE A 246 -0.82 -11.62 -9.27
C PHE A 246 -1.39 -13.05 -9.40
N GLY A 247 -0.56 -14.06 -9.18
CA GLY A 247 -0.92 -15.47 -9.24
C GLY A 247 -0.92 -16.08 -10.64
N ASN A 248 -1.09 -17.40 -10.69
CA ASN A 248 -1.22 -18.19 -11.91
C ASN A 248 -2.67 -18.70 -12.03
N ALA A 249 -3.34 -18.40 -13.15
CA ALA A 249 -4.73 -18.82 -13.39
C ALA A 249 -4.85 -20.09 -14.24
N GLY A 250 -3.76 -20.84 -14.39
CA GLY A 250 -3.74 -22.14 -15.05
C GLY A 250 -3.61 -22.06 -16.57
N ASP A 251 -3.94 -23.19 -17.22
CA ASP A 251 -3.92 -23.33 -18.67
C ASP A 251 -5.14 -22.62 -19.30
N PRO A 252 -4.94 -21.62 -20.18
CA PRO A 252 -6.04 -20.86 -20.77
C PRO A 252 -6.90 -21.68 -21.75
N TYR A 253 -6.45 -22.86 -22.21
CA TYR A 253 -7.24 -23.72 -23.09
C TYR A 253 -8.28 -24.56 -22.34
N LEU A 254 -8.18 -24.66 -21.02
CA LEU A 254 -9.14 -25.40 -20.21
C LEU A 254 -10.39 -24.56 -19.97
N ALA A 255 -11.56 -25.17 -20.16
CA ALA A 255 -12.84 -24.53 -19.90
C ALA A 255 -12.98 -24.07 -18.44
N GLU A 256 -12.35 -24.79 -17.50
CA GLU A 256 -12.30 -24.41 -16.09
C GLU A 256 -11.66 -23.03 -15.84
N ASN A 257 -10.77 -22.60 -16.75
CA ASN A 257 -10.04 -21.34 -16.64
C ASN A 257 -10.59 -20.25 -17.57
N ASP A 258 -11.62 -20.53 -18.36
CA ASP A 258 -12.29 -19.53 -19.20
C ASP A 258 -13.12 -18.57 -18.33
N ALA A 259 -12.71 -17.30 -18.31
CA ALA A 259 -13.37 -16.27 -17.53
C ALA A 259 -14.86 -16.08 -17.86
N ALA A 260 -15.28 -16.37 -19.10
CA ALA A 260 -16.67 -16.25 -19.50
C ALA A 260 -17.57 -17.35 -18.91
N LEU A 261 -17.01 -18.47 -18.46
CA LEU A 261 -17.72 -19.55 -17.76
C LEU A 261 -17.70 -19.38 -16.22
N ASP A 262 -16.82 -18.53 -15.70
CA ASP A 262 -16.81 -18.06 -14.31
C ASP A 262 -17.74 -16.86 -14.15
N THR A 263 -19.01 -17.18 -13.93
CA THR A 263 -20.09 -16.18 -14.00
C THR A 263 -20.07 -15.17 -12.87
N GLU A 264 -19.35 -15.47 -11.80
CA GLU A 264 -19.39 -14.74 -10.55
C GLU A 264 -18.18 -13.80 -10.38
N HIS A 265 -16.97 -14.21 -10.81
CA HIS A 265 -15.74 -13.50 -10.45
C HIS A 265 -15.04 -12.78 -11.61
N TRP A 266 -15.65 -12.69 -12.79
CA TRP A 266 -15.12 -11.92 -13.93
C TRP A 266 -15.79 -10.54 -14.06
N THR A 267 -15.03 -9.52 -14.44
CA THR A 267 -15.54 -8.17 -14.74
C THR A 267 -16.09 -8.03 -16.16
N GLY A 268 -15.87 -9.02 -17.04
CA GLY A 268 -16.20 -8.91 -18.46
C GLY A 268 -15.10 -8.28 -19.31
N HIS A 269 -13.91 -8.05 -18.75
CA HIS A 269 -12.79 -7.40 -19.43
C HIS A 269 -11.57 -8.33 -19.59
N THR A 270 -10.86 -8.15 -20.69
CA THR A 270 -9.72 -8.99 -21.10
C THR A 270 -8.52 -8.10 -21.42
N GLY A 271 -7.37 -8.43 -20.83
CA GLY A 271 -6.10 -7.75 -21.06
C GLY A 271 -5.09 -8.62 -21.79
N CYS A 272 -4.23 -7.98 -22.58
CA CYS A 272 -3.09 -8.61 -23.25
C CYS A 272 -1.84 -7.75 -23.03
N ILE A 273 -0.73 -8.39 -22.65
CA ILE A 273 0.57 -7.74 -22.50
C ILE A 273 1.61 -8.55 -23.28
N VAL A 274 2.45 -7.86 -24.06
CA VAL A 274 3.53 -8.49 -24.84
C VAL A 274 4.83 -7.77 -24.55
N LEU A 275 5.85 -8.50 -24.07
CA LEU A 275 7.20 -7.95 -23.95
C LEU A 275 7.92 -8.04 -25.30
N ALA A 276 8.43 -6.91 -25.76
CA ALA A 276 9.11 -6.80 -27.04
C ALA A 276 10.19 -5.71 -26.99
N PRO A 277 11.29 -5.88 -26.22
CA PRO A 277 12.35 -4.88 -26.11
C PRO A 277 12.99 -4.52 -27.46
N GLN A 278 12.90 -5.39 -28.46
CA GLN A 278 13.39 -5.14 -29.82
C GLN A 278 12.66 -4.00 -30.54
N LEU A 279 11.47 -3.58 -30.11
CA LEU A 279 10.72 -2.52 -30.81
C LEU A 279 11.45 -1.17 -30.79
N LYS A 280 12.38 -0.96 -29.85
CA LYS A 280 13.21 0.26 -29.77
C LYS A 280 14.20 0.40 -30.93
N THR A 281 14.43 -0.65 -31.72
CA THR A 281 15.35 -0.62 -32.86
C THR A 281 14.67 -0.28 -34.18
N LEU A 282 13.34 -0.19 -34.21
CA LEU A 282 12.60 0.15 -35.43
C LEU A 282 12.67 1.64 -35.70
N THR A 283 12.81 2.00 -36.98
CA THR A 283 12.75 3.40 -37.39
C THR A 283 11.30 3.89 -37.45
N LYS A 284 11.10 5.20 -37.29
CA LYS A 284 9.81 5.85 -37.46
C LYS A 284 9.22 5.58 -38.85
N LYS A 285 10.07 5.53 -39.88
CA LYS A 285 9.67 5.22 -41.26
C LYS A 285 9.22 3.77 -41.41
N GLU A 286 9.94 2.80 -40.85
CA GLU A 286 9.61 1.36 -40.91
C GLU A 286 8.25 1.04 -40.26
N VAL A 287 7.88 1.79 -39.23
CA VAL A 287 6.56 1.67 -38.59
C VAL A 287 5.50 2.54 -39.28
N GLY A 288 5.77 3.12 -40.44
CA GLY A 288 4.77 3.83 -41.24
C GLY A 288 4.36 5.20 -40.71
N LEU A 289 5.20 5.87 -39.89
CA LEU A 289 4.94 7.27 -39.53
C LEU A 289 5.17 8.20 -40.74
N PRO A 290 4.44 9.33 -40.82
CA PRO A 290 4.59 10.28 -41.91
C PRO A 290 5.92 11.03 -41.85
N HIS A 291 6.37 11.53 -43.00
CA HIS A 291 7.42 12.52 -43.05
C HIS A 291 6.95 13.83 -42.37
N PHE A 292 7.86 14.58 -41.76
CA PHE A 292 7.55 15.76 -40.94
C PHE A 292 6.68 16.82 -41.65
N ASN A 293 6.85 16.97 -42.97
CA ASN A 293 6.07 17.93 -43.76
C ASN A 293 4.61 17.51 -43.97
N ASP A 294 4.32 16.21 -43.86
CA ASP A 294 2.98 15.64 -44.04
C ASP A 294 2.31 15.33 -42.69
N ALA A 295 3.02 15.59 -41.58
CA ALA A 295 2.55 15.33 -40.23
C ALA A 295 1.64 16.45 -39.70
N THR A 296 0.62 16.06 -38.92
CA THR A 296 -0.20 17.01 -38.17
C THR A 296 0.61 17.68 -37.05
N GLU A 297 0.12 18.80 -36.51
CA GLU A 297 0.78 19.45 -35.36
C GLU A 297 0.85 18.52 -34.13
N ARG A 298 -0.19 17.71 -33.89
CA ARG A 298 -0.15 16.69 -32.82
C ARG A 298 0.96 15.66 -33.07
N GLN A 299 1.08 15.16 -34.30
CA GLN A 299 2.13 14.20 -34.65
C GLN A 299 3.53 14.81 -34.47
N LYS A 300 3.74 16.07 -34.89
CA LYS A 300 5.01 16.78 -34.67
C LYS A 300 5.34 16.93 -33.19
N ASN A 301 4.37 17.34 -32.38
CA ASN A 301 4.55 17.52 -30.93
C ASN A 301 4.84 16.21 -30.19
N ASP A 302 4.20 15.12 -30.60
CA ASP A 302 4.39 13.80 -30.01
C ASP A 302 5.67 13.10 -30.54
N GLY A 303 6.29 13.63 -31.59
CA GLY A 303 7.40 13.00 -32.30
C GLY A 303 6.97 11.80 -33.15
N MET A 304 5.71 11.75 -33.57
CA MET A 304 5.09 10.73 -34.43
C MET A 304 5.25 11.08 -35.91
N CYS A 305 6.45 11.51 -36.28
CA CYS A 305 6.88 11.82 -37.63
C CYS A 305 8.41 11.80 -37.71
N TRP A 306 8.96 11.69 -38.92
CA TRP A 306 10.41 11.65 -39.16
C TRP A 306 10.87 12.74 -40.13
N LYS A 307 12.09 13.25 -39.94
CA LYS A 307 12.80 14.10 -40.91
C LYS A 307 13.90 13.32 -41.62
N ASP A 308 14.60 12.46 -40.89
CA ASP A 308 15.56 11.48 -41.41
C ASP A 308 14.96 10.06 -41.33
N GLU A 309 15.11 9.28 -42.39
CA GLU A 309 14.62 7.92 -42.49
C GLU A 309 15.21 6.98 -41.43
N LYS A 310 16.38 7.32 -40.87
CA LYS A 310 17.09 6.55 -39.84
C LYS A 310 16.65 6.87 -38.42
N GLU A 311 15.74 7.82 -38.22
CA GLU A 311 15.25 8.16 -36.89
C GLU A 311 14.58 6.95 -36.24
N LEU A 312 15.13 6.49 -35.12
CA LEU A 312 14.51 5.44 -34.32
C LEU A 312 13.20 5.93 -33.71
N TYR A 313 12.23 5.03 -33.61
CA TYR A 313 11.00 5.32 -32.89
C TYR A 313 11.32 5.63 -31.42
N ASN A 314 10.70 6.70 -30.91
CA ASN A 314 10.94 7.21 -29.55
C ASN A 314 12.43 7.38 -29.20
N ASP A 315 13.24 7.75 -30.20
CA ASP A 315 14.68 7.98 -30.05
C ASP A 315 15.44 6.76 -29.50
N GLY A 316 14.93 5.55 -29.76
CA GLY A 316 15.50 4.29 -29.24
C GLY A 316 15.29 4.08 -27.73
N SER A 317 14.50 4.94 -27.08
CA SER A 317 14.21 4.84 -25.65
C SER A 317 13.01 3.94 -25.36
N ALA A 318 13.00 3.33 -24.18
CA ALA A 318 11.90 2.47 -23.71
C ALA A 318 10.52 3.15 -23.80
N PHE A 319 9.52 2.40 -24.23
CA PHE A 319 8.13 2.84 -24.26
C PHE A 319 7.16 1.67 -24.07
N LYS A 320 5.90 2.00 -23.78
CA LYS A 320 4.76 1.10 -23.90
C LYS A 320 3.72 1.72 -24.81
N ILE A 321 3.09 0.90 -25.64
CA ILE A 321 2.03 1.30 -26.57
C ILE A 321 0.77 0.48 -26.30
N THR A 322 -0.34 1.16 -26.04
CA THR A 322 -1.61 0.54 -25.63
C THR A 322 -2.72 0.80 -26.66
N CYS A 323 -3.41 -0.26 -27.07
CA CYS A 323 -4.59 -0.23 -27.92
C CYS A 323 -5.82 -0.69 -27.12
N ARG A 324 -6.88 0.12 -27.11
CA ARG A 324 -8.08 -0.10 -26.30
C ARG A 324 -9.28 0.70 -26.83
N ASP A 325 -10.48 0.24 -26.49
CA ASP A 325 -11.73 1.03 -26.56
C ASP A 325 -12.71 0.57 -25.47
N ASP A 326 -14.01 0.86 -25.60
CA ASP A 326 -15.05 0.54 -24.62
C ASP A 326 -15.67 -0.86 -24.79
N ARG A 327 -15.15 -1.70 -25.69
CA ARG A 327 -15.56 -3.11 -25.81
C ARG A 327 -15.04 -4.00 -24.68
N GLY A 328 -14.12 -3.49 -23.86
CA GLY A 328 -13.60 -4.21 -22.69
C GLY A 328 -12.30 -4.97 -22.93
N VAL A 329 -11.61 -4.73 -24.06
CA VAL A 329 -10.35 -5.39 -24.40
C VAL A 329 -9.23 -4.37 -24.52
N VAL A 330 -8.07 -4.69 -23.94
CA VAL A 330 -6.85 -3.89 -24.03
C VAL A 330 -5.65 -4.74 -24.43
N VAL A 331 -4.81 -4.21 -25.32
CA VAL A 331 -3.54 -4.81 -25.74
C VAL A 331 -2.41 -3.82 -25.54
N THR A 332 -1.37 -4.19 -24.79
CA THR A 332 -0.18 -3.36 -24.59
C THR A 332 1.11 -4.09 -25.00
N LEU A 333 1.95 -3.41 -25.77
CA LEU A 333 3.32 -3.85 -26.08
C LEU A 333 4.29 -3.04 -25.22
N ILE A 334 5.28 -3.70 -24.61
CA ILE A 334 6.30 -3.06 -23.77
C ILE A 334 7.67 -3.23 -24.44
N ALA A 335 8.29 -2.12 -24.83
CA ALA A 335 9.59 -2.05 -25.48
C ALA A 335 10.75 -1.95 -24.47
N ASP A 336 10.68 -2.75 -23.40
CA ASP A 336 11.70 -2.89 -22.35
C ASP A 336 11.40 -4.15 -21.52
N ASN A 337 12.37 -4.65 -20.76
CA ASN A 337 12.20 -5.82 -19.90
C ASN A 337 12.35 -5.53 -18.40
N TYR A 338 12.57 -4.28 -17.97
CA TYR A 338 12.59 -3.96 -16.55
C TYR A 338 11.23 -4.27 -15.89
N PHE A 339 11.26 -5.09 -14.83
CA PHE A 339 10.09 -5.66 -14.15
C PHE A 339 9.04 -4.64 -13.71
N GLY A 340 9.46 -3.42 -13.38
CA GLY A 340 8.54 -2.35 -12.98
C GLY A 340 7.56 -1.94 -14.07
N TYR A 341 7.88 -2.13 -15.36
CA TYR A 341 6.91 -1.93 -16.46
C TYR A 341 5.82 -3.00 -16.44
N SER A 342 6.19 -4.27 -16.27
CA SER A 342 5.25 -5.40 -16.21
C SER A 342 4.24 -5.24 -15.06
N LYS A 343 4.72 -4.91 -13.85
CA LYS A 343 3.84 -4.62 -12.69
C LYS A 343 2.85 -3.50 -12.99
N LYS A 344 3.36 -2.37 -13.48
CA LYS A 344 2.56 -1.16 -13.65
C LYS A 344 1.65 -1.22 -14.87
N GLU A 345 1.91 -2.10 -15.84
CA GLU A 345 0.97 -2.34 -16.92
C GLU A 345 -0.26 -3.11 -16.45
N ILE A 346 -0.09 -4.12 -15.58
CA ILE A 346 -1.22 -4.80 -14.94
C ILE A 346 -2.06 -3.80 -14.12
N LYS A 347 -1.42 -2.89 -13.36
CA LYS A 347 -2.09 -1.76 -12.70
C LYS A 347 -2.93 -0.94 -13.69
N THR A 348 -2.37 -0.61 -14.86
CA THR A 348 -3.04 0.18 -15.89
C THR A 348 -4.27 -0.55 -16.42
N GLN A 349 -4.19 -1.87 -16.64
CA GLN A 349 -5.31 -2.69 -17.10
C GLN A 349 -6.39 -2.90 -16.02
N ILE A 350 -6.02 -3.00 -14.74
CA ILE A 350 -6.97 -2.96 -13.61
C ILE A 350 -7.73 -1.63 -13.62
N SER A 351 -7.02 -0.51 -13.77
CA SER A 351 -7.64 0.83 -13.85
C SER A 351 -8.59 0.97 -15.03
N TYR A 352 -8.23 0.42 -16.20
CA TYR A 352 -9.12 0.36 -17.36
C TYR A 352 -10.39 -0.44 -17.05
N SER A 353 -10.24 -1.65 -16.50
CA SER A 353 -11.37 -2.50 -16.13
C SER A 353 -12.28 -1.84 -15.08
N ALA A 354 -11.71 -1.16 -14.08
CA ALA A 354 -12.46 -0.45 -13.04
C ALA A 354 -13.36 0.66 -13.64
N ASN A 355 -12.80 1.50 -14.51
CA ASN A 355 -13.54 2.58 -15.17
C ASN A 355 -14.68 2.07 -16.06
N LEU A 356 -14.47 0.97 -16.78
CA LEU A 356 -15.51 0.39 -17.62
C LEU A 356 -16.60 -0.31 -16.78
N PHE A 357 -16.20 -1.02 -15.71
CA PHE A 357 -17.10 -1.78 -14.84
C PHE A 357 -18.06 -0.87 -14.04
N GLY A 358 -17.56 0.29 -13.58
CA GLY A 358 -18.27 1.17 -12.64
C GLY A 358 -18.25 0.63 -11.21
N LEU A 359 -18.79 1.40 -10.25
CA LEU A 359 -18.82 1.16 -8.79
C LEU A 359 -17.48 1.14 -8.07
N VAL A 360 -16.41 0.78 -8.78
CA VAL A 360 -15.08 0.52 -8.23
C VAL A 360 -14.05 1.50 -8.75
N GLU A 361 -12.97 1.62 -7.99
CA GLU A 361 -11.82 2.45 -8.34
C GLU A 361 -10.55 1.60 -8.22
N GLU A 362 -9.59 1.86 -9.11
CA GLU A 362 -8.21 1.43 -8.94
C GLU A 362 -7.43 2.60 -8.37
N GLU A 363 -6.67 2.37 -7.31
CA GLU A 363 -5.98 3.44 -6.58
C GLU A 363 -4.47 3.18 -6.45
N HIS A 364 -3.70 4.26 -6.52
CA HIS A 364 -2.30 4.27 -6.11
C HIS A 364 -2.22 4.75 -4.66
N SER A 365 -2.46 3.82 -3.73
CA SER A 365 -2.66 4.11 -2.30
C SER A 365 -1.97 3.09 -1.41
N GLY A 366 -1.50 3.56 -0.26
CA GLY A 366 -1.10 2.72 0.87
C GLY A 366 -2.13 2.82 1.98
N GLY A 367 -2.15 1.88 2.92
CA GLY A 367 -3.17 1.87 3.96
C GLY A 367 -2.97 0.81 5.01
N ALA A 368 -3.40 1.11 6.24
CA ALA A 368 -3.33 0.19 7.35
C ALA A 368 -4.43 0.45 8.39
N ILE A 369 -4.87 -0.61 9.05
CA ILE A 369 -5.65 -0.49 10.29
C ILE A 369 -4.68 -0.37 11.45
N ALA A 370 -4.68 0.79 12.11
CA ALA A 370 -3.84 1.05 13.27
C ALA A 370 -4.61 0.81 14.56
N TYR A 371 -4.18 -0.18 15.34
CA TYR A 371 -4.73 -0.51 16.66
C TYR A 371 -3.87 0.16 17.75
N PRO A 372 -4.40 1.17 18.45
CA PRO A 372 -3.62 1.90 19.44
C PRO A 372 -3.26 0.98 20.61
N ARG A 373 -2.04 1.16 21.11
CA ARG A 373 -1.47 0.40 22.21
C ARG A 373 -1.07 1.31 23.36
N GLY A 374 -1.22 0.78 24.57
CA GLY A 374 -0.88 1.48 25.80
C GLY A 374 -0.28 0.53 26.82
N VAL A 375 0.74 0.99 27.53
CA VAL A 375 1.34 0.23 28.63
C VAL A 375 0.42 0.36 29.84
N MET A 376 -0.03 -0.76 30.39
CA MET A 376 -0.80 -0.80 31.63
C MET A 376 0.09 -0.90 32.87
N GLY A 377 1.34 -1.36 32.69
CA GLY A 377 2.34 -1.58 33.74
C GLY A 377 2.19 -2.97 34.35
N ASP A 378 2.27 -3.09 35.68
CA ASP A 378 2.48 -4.40 36.32
C ASP A 378 1.18 -5.13 36.68
N ILE A 379 0.07 -4.38 36.79
CA ILE A 379 -1.24 -4.84 37.22
C ILE A 379 -2.33 -4.30 36.29
N VAL A 380 -3.30 -5.16 35.94
CA VAL A 380 -4.60 -4.80 35.36
C VAL A 380 -5.70 -5.42 36.21
N ASP A 381 -6.54 -4.57 36.82
CA ASP A 381 -7.77 -4.98 37.51
C ASP A 381 -8.92 -5.03 36.49
N GLY A 382 -9.41 -6.24 36.20
CA GLY A 382 -10.50 -6.48 35.26
C GLY A 382 -11.81 -5.79 35.66
N SER A 383 -12.13 -5.72 36.95
CA SER A 383 -13.37 -5.07 37.43
C SER A 383 -13.34 -3.56 37.15
N ALA A 384 -12.23 -2.91 37.53
CA ALA A 384 -12.03 -1.49 37.25
C ALA A 384 -11.88 -1.21 35.74
N PHE A 385 -11.38 -2.18 34.97
CA PHE A 385 -11.30 -2.06 33.52
C PHE A 385 -12.70 -2.15 32.87
N SER A 386 -13.53 -3.10 33.30
CA SER A 386 -14.91 -3.30 32.83
C SER A 386 -15.82 -2.12 33.15
N GLU A 387 -15.63 -1.48 34.31
CA GLU A 387 -16.38 -0.28 34.70
C GLU A 387 -16.19 0.87 33.70
N LYS A 388 -14.99 1.03 33.12
CA LYS A 388 -14.71 2.05 32.08
C LYS A 388 -15.54 1.86 30.81
N PHE A 389 -16.04 0.65 30.58
CA PHE A 389 -16.94 0.31 29.46
C PHE A 389 -18.40 0.18 29.92
N GLY A 390 -18.71 0.60 31.15
CA GLY A 390 -20.05 0.55 31.75
C GLY A 390 -20.55 -0.86 32.02
N ASN A 391 -19.65 -1.83 32.24
CA ASN A 391 -19.97 -3.24 32.52
C ASN A 391 -20.89 -3.89 31.44
N LYS A 392 -20.73 -3.49 30.18
CA LYS A 392 -21.58 -3.93 29.05
C LYS A 392 -21.13 -5.22 28.38
N PHE A 393 -19.95 -5.74 28.73
CA PHE A 393 -19.31 -6.87 28.07
C PHE A 393 -19.01 -7.96 29.10
N SER A 394 -19.41 -9.19 28.82
CA SER A 394 -19.25 -10.33 29.73
C SER A 394 -18.65 -11.53 29.01
N PHE A 395 -18.06 -12.45 29.77
CA PHE A 395 -17.53 -13.69 29.21
C PHE A 395 -18.62 -14.60 28.63
N GLU A 396 -19.86 -14.50 29.10
CA GLU A 396 -21.01 -15.18 28.48
C GLU A 396 -21.29 -14.67 27.05
N ASP A 397 -21.13 -13.36 26.82
CA ASP A 397 -21.21 -12.81 25.46
C ASP A 397 -20.10 -13.41 24.58
N VAL A 398 -18.87 -13.55 25.10
CA VAL A 398 -17.75 -14.16 24.35
C VAL A 398 -18.08 -15.59 23.92
N LYS A 399 -18.62 -16.41 24.83
CA LYS A 399 -19.05 -17.79 24.53
C LYS A 399 -20.06 -17.82 23.38
N THR A 400 -21.02 -16.90 23.41
CA THR A 400 -22.10 -16.83 22.42
C THR A 400 -21.59 -16.31 21.07
N LEU A 401 -20.80 -15.23 21.07
CA LEU A 401 -20.34 -14.54 19.85
C LEU A 401 -19.29 -15.33 19.08
N LEU A 402 -18.48 -16.14 19.77
CA LEU A 402 -17.42 -16.93 19.14
C LEU A 402 -17.84 -18.38 18.89
N GLY A 403 -18.74 -18.94 19.70
CA GLY A 403 -19.27 -20.30 19.52
C GLY A 403 -18.17 -21.34 19.34
N ASP A 404 -18.22 -22.08 18.25
CA ASP A 404 -17.29 -23.18 17.96
C ASP A 404 -15.84 -22.74 17.72
N ARG A 405 -15.56 -21.44 17.55
CA ARG A 405 -14.19 -20.92 17.38
C ARG A 405 -13.32 -21.11 18.62
N ILE A 406 -13.95 -21.27 19.78
CA ILE A 406 -13.26 -21.38 21.07
C ILE A 406 -13.57 -22.70 21.77
N GLU A 407 -12.67 -23.12 22.63
CA GLU A 407 -12.85 -24.23 23.56
C GLU A 407 -12.97 -23.67 24.98
N VAL A 408 -14.20 -23.69 25.53
CA VAL A 408 -14.47 -23.23 26.89
C VAL A 408 -14.00 -24.27 27.90
N LYS A 409 -13.21 -23.85 28.88
CA LYS A 409 -12.65 -24.68 29.95
C LYS A 409 -13.50 -24.61 31.21
N THR A 410 -13.43 -25.65 32.04
CA THR A 410 -14.20 -25.78 33.29
C THR A 410 -13.94 -24.67 34.30
N SER A 411 -12.78 -24.01 34.24
CA SER A 411 -12.42 -22.86 35.10
C SER A 411 -12.97 -21.52 34.59
N ASN A 412 -13.89 -21.50 33.63
CA ASN A 412 -14.48 -20.28 33.06
C ASN A 412 -13.47 -19.36 32.35
N TYR A 413 -12.67 -19.94 31.47
CA TYR A 413 -11.89 -19.22 30.45
C TYR A 413 -11.97 -20.03 29.14
N ALA A 414 -11.51 -19.50 28.02
CA ALA A 414 -11.49 -20.25 26.77
C ALA A 414 -10.17 -20.13 26.02
N ILE A 415 -9.91 -21.11 25.16
CA ILE A 415 -8.75 -21.14 24.26
C ILE A 415 -9.26 -21.08 22.83
N ASP A 416 -8.65 -20.26 21.99
CA ASP A 416 -8.97 -20.24 20.57
C ASP A 416 -8.55 -21.55 19.88
N ARG A 417 -9.38 -22.06 18.97
CA ARG A 417 -9.09 -23.31 18.25
C ARG A 417 -8.11 -23.15 17.10
N ASN A 418 -8.09 -21.98 16.45
CA ASN A 418 -7.19 -21.71 15.34
C ASN A 418 -5.81 -21.29 15.84
N TYR A 419 -5.77 -20.50 16.92
CA TYR A 419 -4.54 -19.96 17.51
C TYR A 419 -4.50 -20.25 19.03
N PRO A 420 -4.01 -21.43 19.47
CA PRO A 420 -4.07 -21.86 20.88
C PRO A 420 -3.34 -20.96 21.90
N ASN A 421 -2.53 -20.02 21.43
CA ASN A 421 -1.89 -18.96 22.23
C ASN A 421 -2.84 -17.80 22.57
N LEU A 422 -4.01 -17.71 21.95
CA LEU A 422 -5.06 -16.75 22.25
C LEU A 422 -5.99 -17.30 23.34
N ILE A 423 -6.07 -16.60 24.47
CA ILE A 423 -6.78 -17.03 25.68
C ILE A 423 -7.84 -15.99 26.04
N TYR A 424 -9.11 -16.39 26.08
CA TYR A 424 -10.21 -15.52 26.49
C TYR A 424 -10.41 -15.62 27.99
N ILE A 425 -10.36 -14.47 28.67
CA ILE A 425 -10.45 -14.38 30.14
C ILE A 425 -11.76 -13.67 30.56
N PRO A 426 -12.27 -13.91 31.78
CA PRO A 426 -13.43 -13.20 32.31
C PRO A 426 -13.24 -11.69 32.48
N GLU A 427 -14.37 -10.98 32.54
CA GLU A 427 -14.45 -9.53 32.72
C GLU A 427 -13.87 -9.02 34.05
N ASP A 428 -13.79 -9.87 35.09
CA ASP A 428 -13.26 -9.56 36.42
C ASP A 428 -11.79 -10.03 36.60
N ALA A 429 -11.15 -10.52 35.52
CA ALA A 429 -9.82 -11.10 35.61
C ALA A 429 -8.74 -10.07 36.02
N TYR A 430 -8.00 -10.41 37.07
CA TYR A 430 -6.91 -9.63 37.63
C TYR A 430 -5.57 -10.16 37.14
N ILE A 431 -4.86 -9.36 36.33
CA ILE A 431 -3.56 -9.70 35.74
C ILE A 431 -2.46 -9.05 36.59
N ASN A 432 -1.51 -9.83 37.10
CA ASN A 432 -0.43 -9.34 37.94
C ASN A 432 0.92 -9.97 37.57
N THR A 433 1.85 -9.13 37.14
CA THR A 433 3.22 -9.53 36.77
C THR A 433 4.08 -9.90 37.98
N ASN A 434 3.87 -9.29 39.14
CA ASN A 434 4.64 -9.55 40.35
C ASN A 434 4.42 -10.97 40.89
N THR A 435 3.18 -11.48 40.76
CA THR A 435 2.83 -12.85 41.15
C THR A 435 2.81 -13.81 39.95
N ASN A 436 3.18 -13.33 38.77
CA ASN A 436 3.16 -14.03 37.49
C ASN A 436 1.84 -14.78 37.22
N SER A 437 0.70 -14.12 37.45
CA SER A 437 -0.60 -14.78 37.43
C SER A 437 -1.75 -13.94 36.91
N ILE A 438 -2.79 -14.62 36.43
CA ILE A 438 -4.11 -14.07 36.12
C ILE A 438 -5.12 -14.79 37.00
N THR A 439 -5.93 -14.06 37.77
CA THR A 439 -6.87 -14.64 38.75
C THR A 439 -8.26 -14.02 38.64
N TRP A 440 -9.30 -14.81 38.86
CA TRP A 440 -10.71 -14.36 38.90
C TRP A 440 -11.52 -15.26 39.83
N THR A 441 -12.75 -14.88 40.14
CA THR A 441 -13.65 -15.71 40.96
C THR A 441 -14.70 -16.38 40.09
N TYR A 442 -14.82 -17.70 40.20
CA TYR A 442 -15.87 -18.46 39.52
C TYR A 442 -16.43 -19.56 40.44
N ASN A 443 -17.75 -19.64 40.56
CA ASN A 443 -18.44 -20.56 41.48
C ASN A 443 -17.88 -20.50 42.92
N ASN A 444 -17.69 -19.27 43.44
CA ASN A 444 -17.09 -18.99 44.76
C ASN A 444 -15.69 -19.58 44.97
N LYS A 445 -14.96 -19.92 43.89
CA LYS A 445 -13.58 -20.40 43.92
C LYS A 445 -12.68 -19.49 43.10
N THR A 446 -11.53 -19.14 43.65
CA THR A 446 -10.48 -18.43 42.91
C THR A 446 -9.88 -19.34 41.85
N GLN A 447 -9.93 -18.91 40.60
CA GLN A 447 -9.27 -19.54 39.47
C GLN A 447 -7.95 -18.84 39.19
N LYS A 448 -7.00 -19.55 38.55
CA LYS A 448 -5.65 -19.02 38.28
C LYS A 448 -5.09 -19.54 36.96
N LEU A 449 -4.49 -18.64 36.18
CA LEU A 449 -3.59 -18.96 35.07
C LEU A 449 -2.19 -18.39 35.36
N ILE A 450 -1.18 -19.00 34.76
CA ILE A 450 0.19 -18.45 34.73
C ILE A 450 0.27 -17.45 33.58
N LEU A 451 0.80 -16.27 33.86
CA LEU A 451 1.03 -15.23 32.86
C LEU A 451 2.21 -15.64 31.97
N SER A 452 2.05 -15.55 30.64
CA SER A 452 3.06 -15.96 29.66
C SER A 452 3.23 -14.90 28.58
N PRO A 453 4.47 -14.58 28.17
CA PRO A 453 4.73 -13.65 27.07
C PRO A 453 4.46 -14.24 25.68
N LEU A 454 4.24 -15.56 25.61
CA LEU A 454 3.88 -16.28 24.38
C LEU A 454 2.37 -16.35 24.16
N LYS A 455 1.58 -15.81 25.08
CA LYS A 455 0.11 -15.82 25.03
C LYS A 455 -0.44 -14.41 24.97
N THR A 456 -1.58 -14.28 24.30
CA THR A 456 -2.37 -13.05 24.27
C THR A 456 -3.69 -13.31 24.99
N TYR A 457 -4.02 -12.45 25.96
CA TYR A 457 -5.20 -12.59 26.79
C TYR A 457 -6.28 -11.61 26.34
N ILE A 458 -7.42 -12.12 25.86
CA ILE A 458 -8.52 -11.34 25.30
C ILE A 458 -9.61 -11.15 26.36
N HIS A 459 -9.87 -9.89 26.67
CA HIS A 459 -10.95 -9.45 27.56
C HIS A 459 -12.29 -9.41 26.82
N PRO A 460 -13.46 -9.55 27.48
CA PRO A 460 -14.77 -9.53 26.81
C PRO A 460 -15.08 -8.26 26.01
N THR A 461 -14.43 -7.14 26.32
CA THR A 461 -14.50 -5.91 25.50
C THR A 461 -13.79 -6.02 24.14
N GLY A 462 -13.07 -7.12 23.88
CA GLY A 462 -12.15 -7.31 22.75
C GLY A 462 -10.76 -6.70 22.94
N ASN A 463 -10.45 -6.13 24.11
CA ASN A 463 -9.11 -5.61 24.41
C ASN A 463 -8.13 -6.78 24.58
N LYS A 464 -6.89 -6.61 24.12
CA LYS A 464 -5.87 -7.67 24.15
C LYS A 464 -4.73 -7.28 25.08
N PHE A 465 -4.47 -8.11 26.08
CA PHE A 465 -3.39 -7.93 27.04
C PHE A 465 -2.25 -8.90 26.74
N ARG A 466 -1.02 -8.37 26.65
CA ARG A 466 0.20 -9.16 26.43
C ARG A 466 1.28 -8.78 27.43
N LEU A 467 2.00 -9.78 27.92
CA LEU A 467 3.21 -9.59 28.72
C LEU A 467 4.39 -9.33 27.78
N GLU A 468 4.98 -8.13 27.83
CA GLU A 468 6.07 -7.72 26.94
C GLU A 468 7.29 -7.28 27.74
N LYS A 469 8.47 -7.66 27.24
CA LYS A 469 9.75 -7.19 27.78
C LYS A 469 10.07 -5.83 27.18
N HIS A 470 10.57 -4.90 27.99
CA HIS A 470 11.11 -3.64 27.52
C HIS A 470 12.34 -3.91 26.64
N LYS A 471 12.47 -3.21 25.51
CA LYS A 471 13.57 -3.45 24.55
C LYS A 471 14.95 -3.13 25.13
N ALA A 472 15.06 -2.10 25.97
CA ALA A 472 16.34 -1.61 26.50
C ALA A 472 16.71 -2.10 27.92
N ILE A 473 15.75 -2.59 28.72
CA ILE A 473 15.99 -2.93 30.14
C ILE A 473 15.25 -4.23 30.50
N SER A 474 15.66 -4.89 31.56
CA SER A 474 15.07 -6.14 32.06
C SER A 474 13.75 -5.94 32.81
N LEU A 475 12.85 -5.13 32.24
CA LEU A 475 11.52 -4.84 32.78
C LEU A 475 10.45 -5.53 31.95
N TRP A 476 9.51 -6.20 32.62
CA TRP A 476 8.31 -6.77 32.00
C TRP A 476 7.11 -5.90 32.30
N ARG A 477 6.18 -5.78 31.34
CA ARG A 477 5.00 -4.93 31.46
C ARG A 477 3.82 -5.51 30.70
N ILE A 478 2.61 -5.23 31.17
CA ILE A 478 1.38 -5.54 30.46
C ILE A 478 1.12 -4.43 29.43
N VAL A 479 0.96 -4.81 28.17
CA VAL A 479 0.55 -3.91 27.09
C VAL A 479 -0.87 -4.26 26.67
N ASN A 480 -1.72 -3.24 26.61
CA ASN A 480 -3.08 -3.36 26.07
C ASN A 480 -3.10 -2.91 24.61
N THR A 481 -3.79 -3.67 23.78
CA THR A 481 -4.14 -3.32 22.40
C THR A 481 -5.65 -3.16 22.30
N SER A 482 -6.11 -2.03 21.75
CA SER A 482 -7.54 -1.75 21.64
C SER A 482 -8.29 -2.78 20.78
N PRO A 483 -9.59 -2.99 21.04
CA PRO A 483 -10.40 -3.94 20.28
C PRO A 483 -10.53 -3.56 18.81
N GLU A 484 -10.75 -2.28 18.55
CA GLU A 484 -11.01 -1.72 17.23
C GLU A 484 -9.97 -0.66 16.90
N GLY A 485 -9.41 -0.74 15.69
CA GLY A 485 -8.43 0.22 15.17
C GLY A 485 -9.07 1.25 14.23
N VAL A 486 -8.24 2.17 13.73
CA VAL A 486 -8.64 3.14 12.71
C VAL A 486 -8.02 2.75 11.39
N PHE A 487 -8.86 2.56 10.37
CA PHE A 487 -8.39 2.34 9.01
C PHE A 487 -7.93 3.67 8.38
N CYS A 488 -6.61 3.86 8.35
CA CYS A 488 -5.91 4.95 7.69
C CYS A 488 -5.62 4.59 6.22
N HIS A 489 -6.17 5.36 5.30
CA HIS A 489 -6.00 5.22 3.85
C HIS A 489 -5.20 6.43 3.31
N LYS A 490 -4.14 6.19 2.54
CA LYS A 490 -3.19 7.20 2.05
C LYS A 490 -3.12 7.17 0.51
N PRO A 491 -4.11 7.77 -0.19
CA PRO A 491 -4.17 7.79 -1.64
C PRO A 491 -3.36 8.97 -2.23
N CYS A 492 -3.27 9.00 -3.56
CA CYS A 492 -2.80 10.16 -4.35
C CYS A 492 -1.48 10.76 -3.85
N THR A 493 -0.58 9.91 -3.37
CA THR A 493 0.67 10.32 -2.71
C THR A 493 1.83 10.16 -3.66
N VAL A 494 2.41 11.28 -4.09
CA VAL A 494 3.56 11.32 -5.01
C VAL A 494 4.76 10.53 -4.48
N SER A 495 5.67 10.14 -5.36
CA SER A 495 6.88 9.42 -4.98
C SER A 495 7.69 10.19 -3.92
N GLY A 496 7.88 9.56 -2.75
CA GLY A 496 8.54 10.15 -1.57
C GLY A 496 7.63 11.04 -0.72
N GLY A 497 6.31 11.01 -0.93
CA GLY A 497 5.30 11.52 0.01
C GLY A 497 4.97 10.55 1.15
N GLY A 498 5.65 9.39 1.19
CA GLY A 498 5.54 8.41 2.28
C GLY A 498 4.27 7.56 2.23
N LYS A 499 3.90 7.04 1.04
CA LYS A 499 2.73 6.16 0.84
C LYS A 499 2.78 4.91 1.74
N SER A 500 3.86 4.12 1.63
CA SER A 500 4.05 2.87 2.39
C SER A 500 4.39 3.10 3.87
N GLU A 501 4.81 4.31 4.26
CA GLU A 501 5.10 4.67 5.65
C GLU A 501 3.87 4.57 6.57
N ILE A 502 2.66 4.61 5.99
CA ILE A 502 1.41 4.47 6.76
C ILE A 502 1.31 3.10 7.45
N SER A 503 1.82 2.04 6.83
CA SER A 503 1.78 0.66 7.36
C SER A 503 3.04 0.26 8.13
N LYS A 504 4.16 0.95 7.96
CA LYS A 504 5.41 0.68 8.69
C LYS A 504 5.27 0.91 10.20
N SER A 505 5.97 0.10 11.00
CA SER A 505 5.94 0.21 12.45
C SER A 505 6.76 1.39 12.95
N MET A 506 6.17 2.24 13.80
CA MET A 506 6.90 3.31 14.48
C MET A 506 7.93 2.77 15.49
N LEU A 507 7.80 1.50 15.91
CA LEU A 507 8.69 0.88 16.89
C LEU A 507 10.16 0.90 16.47
N ASN A 508 10.45 0.85 15.15
CA ASN A 508 11.81 0.89 14.61
C ASN A 508 12.42 2.30 14.71
N ALA A 509 11.60 3.34 14.88
CA ALA A 509 12.05 4.72 15.05
C ALA A 509 12.21 5.13 16.53
N ILE A 510 11.87 4.24 17.48
CA ILE A 510 11.97 4.54 18.92
C ILE A 510 13.37 4.20 19.43
N THR A 511 14.01 5.18 20.05
CA THR A 511 15.27 5.06 20.78
C THR A 511 15.03 5.12 22.28
N TYR A 512 15.91 4.52 23.06
CA TYR A 512 15.79 4.40 24.50
C TYR A 512 17.04 4.95 25.17
N ASN A 513 16.88 5.94 26.07
CA ASN A 513 17.98 6.55 26.80
C ASN A 513 17.67 6.60 28.29
N SER A 514 18.70 6.41 29.12
CA SER A 514 18.59 6.59 30.58
C SER A 514 18.11 8.00 30.91
N PHE A 515 17.15 8.09 31.82
CA PHE A 515 16.69 9.36 32.34
C PHE A 515 17.66 9.85 33.41
N ASN A 516 18.23 11.03 33.20
CA ASN A 516 19.21 11.61 34.11
C ASN A 516 18.60 12.79 34.89
N VAL A 517 18.85 12.79 36.20
CA VAL A 517 18.70 13.95 37.09
C VAL A 517 20.03 14.68 37.20
N ILE A 518 20.00 15.98 37.47
CA ILE A 518 21.21 16.79 37.64
C ILE A 518 21.73 16.59 39.07
N ASN A 519 20.85 16.79 40.05
CA ASN A 519 21.11 16.57 41.45
C ASN A 519 19.83 16.06 42.09
N ILE A 520 19.83 14.80 42.53
CA ILE A 520 18.61 14.14 43.06
C ILE A 520 17.97 14.92 44.21
N GLU A 521 18.74 15.55 45.10
CA GLU A 521 18.16 16.28 46.24
C GLU A 521 17.49 17.58 45.80
N GLU A 522 18.16 18.37 44.95
CA GLU A 522 17.60 19.63 44.44
C GLU A 522 16.44 19.39 43.47
N ASP A 523 16.55 18.39 42.61
CA ASP A 523 15.52 18.04 41.65
C ASP A 523 14.29 17.46 42.34
N PHE A 524 14.44 16.67 43.42
CA PHE A 524 13.32 16.17 44.21
C PHE A 524 12.60 17.29 44.96
N LYS A 525 13.34 18.29 45.46
CA LYS A 525 12.72 19.47 46.08
C LYS A 525 11.85 20.25 45.09
N LYS A 526 12.34 20.46 43.86
CA LYS A 526 11.54 21.09 42.79
C LYS A 526 10.36 20.21 42.37
N ALA A 527 10.51 18.90 42.39
CA ALA A 527 9.43 17.97 42.11
C ALA A 527 8.31 18.07 43.16
N ASP A 528 8.63 18.21 44.45
CA ASP A 528 7.64 18.42 45.51
C ASP A 528 6.82 19.69 45.28
N GLU A 529 7.47 20.80 44.93
CA GLU A 529 6.80 22.09 44.66
C GLU A 529 5.69 21.93 43.60
N ILE A 530 5.86 21.02 42.65
CA ILE A 530 4.88 20.72 41.59
C ILE A 530 3.86 19.67 42.05
N ILE A 531 4.31 18.60 42.71
CA ILE A 531 3.44 17.50 43.14
C ILE A 531 2.43 17.97 44.20
N GLU A 532 2.88 18.82 45.12
CA GLU A 532 2.10 19.35 46.25
C GLU A 532 1.37 20.66 45.91
N TYR A 533 1.56 21.22 44.72
CA TYR A 533 0.92 22.47 44.30
C TYR A 533 -0.62 22.39 44.36
N ASP A 534 -1.27 23.43 44.90
CA ASP A 534 -2.73 23.55 44.88
C ASP A 534 -3.23 24.05 43.51
N TYR A 535 -3.61 23.10 42.67
CA TYR A 535 -4.11 23.37 41.33
C TYR A 535 -5.52 23.96 41.28
N SER A 536 -6.25 24.11 42.39
CA SER A 536 -7.63 24.59 42.38
C SER A 536 -7.75 26.02 41.86
N LYS A 537 -6.79 26.89 42.19
CA LYS A 537 -6.79 28.33 41.89
C LYS A 537 -6.19 28.72 40.55
N ARG A 538 -5.81 27.75 39.71
CA ARG A 538 -5.09 28.00 38.46
C ARG A 538 -5.87 28.78 37.40
N TRP A 539 -7.20 28.79 37.49
CA TRP A 539 -8.07 29.33 36.45
C TRP A 539 -8.09 30.86 36.46
N LYS A 540 -8.25 31.47 35.29
CA LYS A 540 -8.37 32.93 35.13
C LYS A 540 -9.63 33.47 35.81
N ASP A 541 -10.76 32.78 35.62
CA ASP A 541 -12.05 33.06 36.27
C ASP A 541 -12.29 32.02 37.38
N TYR A 542 -11.52 32.08 38.46
CA TYR A 542 -11.64 31.11 39.55
C TYR A 542 -13.01 31.22 40.25
N ASP A 543 -13.73 30.11 40.28
CA ASP A 543 -14.99 29.97 41.01
C ASP A 543 -14.78 29.04 42.22
N PRO A 544 -14.86 29.56 43.47
CA PRO A 544 -14.68 28.77 44.68
C PRO A 544 -15.80 27.75 44.93
N THR A 545 -16.90 27.79 44.16
CA THR A 545 -18.00 26.80 44.25
C THR A 545 -17.75 25.55 43.42
N LEU A 546 -16.76 25.57 42.51
CA LEU A 546 -16.38 24.40 41.73
C LEU A 546 -15.64 23.35 42.58
N PRO A 547 -15.76 22.05 42.24
CA PRO A 547 -15.03 21.00 42.96
C PRO A 547 -13.52 21.26 42.94
N PRO A 548 -12.81 21.00 44.06
CA PRO A 548 -11.37 21.17 44.11
C PRO A 548 -10.69 20.29 43.05
N SER A 549 -9.64 20.84 42.43
CA SER A 549 -8.82 20.09 41.50
C SER A 549 -8.18 18.90 42.22
N ARG A 550 -8.22 17.70 41.62
CA ARG A 550 -7.50 16.51 42.11
C ARG A 550 -6.02 16.86 42.37
N SER A 551 -5.38 16.24 43.35
CA SER A 551 -3.93 16.40 43.52
C SER A 551 -3.16 15.80 42.33
N PHE A 552 -1.85 16.06 42.22
CA PHE A 552 -1.06 15.55 41.10
C PHE A 552 -0.98 14.01 41.07
N LEU A 553 -0.77 13.37 42.22
CA LEU A 553 -0.61 11.92 42.32
C LEU A 553 -1.91 11.13 42.49
N ASP A 554 -3.06 11.80 42.64
CA ASP A 554 -4.40 11.19 42.75
C ASP A 554 -4.67 10.06 41.74
N LYS A 555 -5.20 8.90 42.20
CA LYS A 555 -5.51 7.72 41.34
C LYS A 555 -6.41 8.08 40.15
N GLY A 556 -7.34 9.02 40.32
CA GLY A 556 -8.25 9.50 39.28
C GLY A 556 -7.62 10.50 38.30
N ARG A 557 -6.41 11.00 38.55
CA ARG A 557 -5.69 11.86 37.60
C ARG A 557 -4.86 11.01 36.64
N THR A 558 -5.19 11.06 35.34
CA THR A 558 -4.45 10.34 34.29
C THR A 558 -3.13 11.03 33.94
N LEU A 559 -2.17 10.30 33.37
CA LEU A 559 -0.91 10.89 32.89
C LEU A 559 -1.15 12.00 31.86
N GLY A 560 -2.04 11.79 30.88
CA GLY A 560 -2.39 12.83 29.91
C GLY A 560 -3.00 14.08 30.54
N SER A 561 -3.77 13.94 31.63
CA SER A 561 -4.28 15.09 32.39
C SER A 561 -3.19 15.79 33.22
N ALA A 562 -2.17 15.06 33.68
CA ALA A 562 -1.00 15.64 34.32
C ALA A 562 -0.15 16.45 33.32
N VAL A 563 0.06 15.93 32.10
CA VAL A 563 0.72 16.70 31.02
C VAL A 563 -0.03 18.00 30.71
N LYS A 564 -1.37 17.96 30.57
CA LYS A 564 -2.17 19.19 30.38
C LYS A 564 -2.02 20.18 31.53
N LEU A 565 -1.94 19.67 32.76
CA LEU A 565 -1.78 20.49 33.95
C LEU A 565 -0.45 21.23 33.93
N LEU A 566 0.60 20.59 33.43
CA LEU A 566 1.95 21.14 33.29
C LEU A 566 2.19 21.77 31.92
N THR A 567 1.13 22.13 31.20
CA THR A 567 1.23 22.89 29.94
C THR A 567 0.50 24.23 30.10
N PRO A 568 1.12 25.36 29.70
CA PRO A 568 0.45 26.66 29.72
C PRO A 568 -0.85 26.66 28.90
N SER A 569 -1.85 27.42 29.35
CA SER A 569 -3.18 27.48 28.74
C SER A 569 -3.80 28.86 28.92
N ASP A 570 -4.53 29.33 27.92
CA ASP A 570 -5.29 30.60 27.95
C ASP A 570 -6.37 30.64 29.03
N LYS A 571 -6.84 29.48 29.48
CA LYS A 571 -7.79 29.33 30.60
C LYS A 571 -7.16 29.53 31.97
N ASN A 572 -5.84 29.43 32.07
CA ASN A 572 -5.15 29.64 33.33
C ASN A 572 -4.89 31.12 33.57
N ASN A 573 -4.73 31.52 34.83
CA ASN A 573 -4.22 32.85 35.17
C ASN A 573 -2.72 32.98 34.81
N ASP A 574 -2.27 34.24 34.69
CA ASP A 574 -0.91 34.56 34.23
C ASP A 574 0.16 34.06 35.21
N GLU A 575 -0.12 34.10 36.52
CA GLU A 575 0.79 33.61 37.58
C GLU A 575 1.08 32.11 37.42
N TYR A 576 0.03 31.31 37.22
CA TYR A 576 0.15 29.87 37.06
C TYR A 576 0.83 29.49 35.73
N ASN A 577 0.52 30.20 34.64
CA ASN A 577 1.21 30.00 33.37
C ASN A 577 2.70 30.35 33.47
N ALA A 578 3.05 31.41 34.19
CA ALA A 578 4.45 31.76 34.47
C ALA A 578 5.13 30.69 35.33
N PHE A 579 4.46 30.17 36.36
CA PHE A 579 4.94 29.05 37.17
C PHE A 579 5.29 27.83 36.30
N ILE A 580 4.36 27.37 35.46
CA ILE A 580 4.59 26.20 34.58
C ILE A 580 5.72 26.44 33.58
N SER A 581 5.74 27.62 32.96
CA SER A 581 6.72 27.96 31.92
C SER A 581 8.14 27.99 32.47
N ASN A 582 8.29 28.27 33.76
CA ASN A 582 9.58 28.26 34.46
C ASN A 582 9.99 26.88 34.98
N ILE A 583 9.15 25.85 34.88
CA ILE A 583 9.53 24.47 35.25
C ILE A 583 10.57 23.96 34.25
N PRO A 584 11.79 23.57 34.71
CA PRO A 584 12.78 22.98 33.82
C PRO A 584 12.27 21.67 33.20
N VAL A 585 12.62 21.42 31.93
CA VAL A 585 12.13 20.26 31.16
C VAL A 585 12.44 18.92 31.84
N HIS A 586 13.63 18.78 32.47
CA HIS A 586 13.99 17.55 33.18
C HIS A 586 13.14 17.36 34.44
N ILE A 587 12.81 18.43 35.17
CA ILE A 587 11.90 18.36 36.32
C ILE A 587 10.49 17.97 35.88
N ARG A 588 9.99 18.54 34.77
CA ARG A 588 8.67 18.16 34.22
C ARG A 588 8.63 16.67 33.86
N SER A 589 9.68 16.18 33.22
CA SER A 589 9.84 14.76 32.92
C SER A 589 9.92 13.89 34.18
N LEU A 590 10.63 14.35 35.21
CA LEU A 590 10.75 13.66 36.51
C LEU A 590 9.36 13.49 37.15
N VAL A 591 8.58 14.56 37.31
CA VAL A 591 7.26 14.45 37.95
C VAL A 591 6.29 13.59 37.13
N LEU A 592 6.39 13.59 35.80
CA LEU A 592 5.60 12.68 34.96
C LEU A 592 6.03 11.21 35.11
N PHE A 593 7.33 10.94 35.29
CA PHE A 593 7.81 9.61 35.67
C PHE A 593 7.32 9.21 37.06
N VAL A 594 7.39 10.11 38.05
CA VAL A 594 6.80 9.87 39.38
C VAL A 594 5.34 9.52 39.23
N LYS A 595 4.53 10.32 38.52
CA LYS A 595 3.11 10.04 38.29
C LYS A 595 2.84 8.67 37.70
N ARG A 596 3.74 8.18 36.84
CA ARG A 596 3.59 6.89 36.17
C ARG A 596 4.02 5.72 37.04
N LEU A 597 5.19 5.83 37.64
CA LEU A 597 5.88 4.74 38.34
C LEU A 597 5.35 4.59 39.76
N TYR A 598 5.08 5.70 40.44
CA TYR A 598 4.49 5.68 41.77
C TYR A 598 2.99 5.37 41.69
N ARG A 599 2.61 4.15 42.10
CA ARG A 599 1.22 3.76 42.28
C ARG A 599 0.82 3.90 43.73
N GLN A 600 -0.30 4.58 43.98
CA GLN A 600 -0.93 4.71 45.30
C GLN A 600 -1.53 3.38 45.82
N ASP A 601 -1.15 2.22 45.27
CA ASP A 601 -1.49 0.92 45.86
C ASP A 601 -0.38 0.47 46.85
N HIS A 602 0.70 1.25 46.90
CA HIS A 602 1.74 1.23 47.93
C HIS A 602 1.44 2.26 49.01
N ASP A 603 0.25 2.22 49.62
CA ASP A 603 -0.25 3.25 50.56
C ASP A 603 0.69 3.55 51.76
N GLU A 604 1.73 2.72 51.97
CA GLU A 604 2.73 2.86 53.04
C GLU A 604 4.06 3.54 52.62
N LEU A 605 4.30 3.79 51.33
CA LEU A 605 5.60 4.30 50.83
C LEU A 605 5.52 5.72 50.26
N ASN A 606 6.54 6.55 50.49
CA ASN A 606 6.70 7.81 49.77
C ASN A 606 7.31 7.54 48.38
N TRP A 607 6.93 8.30 47.35
CA TRP A 607 7.51 8.16 46.00
C TRP A 607 9.04 8.33 45.99
N LYS A 608 9.58 9.13 46.90
CA LYS A 608 11.02 9.33 47.07
C LYS A 608 11.73 8.07 47.56
N ASP A 609 11.07 7.23 48.33
CA ASP A 609 11.63 5.95 48.82
C ASP A 609 11.72 4.92 47.69
N CYS A 610 10.94 5.10 46.62
CA CYS A 610 10.96 4.26 45.44
C CYS A 610 12.01 4.68 44.41
N MET A 611 12.64 5.85 44.56
CA MET A 611 13.53 6.43 43.55
C MET A 611 14.91 6.77 44.10
N SER A 612 15.96 6.41 43.36
CA SER A 612 17.34 6.63 43.78
C SER A 612 18.27 6.94 42.61
N VAL A 613 19.54 7.20 42.91
CA VAL A 613 20.65 7.22 41.95
C VAL A 613 21.74 6.28 42.47
N GLN A 614 22.51 5.67 41.58
CA GLN A 614 23.66 4.87 41.99
C GLN A 614 24.78 5.73 42.59
N ILE A 615 25.61 5.14 43.44
CA ILE A 615 26.84 5.76 43.93
C ILE A 615 28.00 5.28 43.07
N ILE A 616 28.54 6.16 42.24
CA ILE A 616 29.65 5.90 41.32
C ILE A 616 30.91 6.54 41.89
N ASN A 617 31.92 5.74 42.24
CA ASN A 617 33.18 6.21 42.83
C ASN A 617 32.99 7.11 44.07
N GLY A 618 32.00 6.80 44.91
CA GLY A 618 31.68 7.58 46.12
C GLY A 618 30.86 8.86 45.87
N GLN A 619 30.48 9.16 44.62
CA GLN A 619 29.62 10.28 44.26
C GLN A 619 28.25 9.80 43.80
N LYS A 620 27.20 10.59 44.06
CA LYS A 620 25.86 10.33 43.51
C LYS A 620 25.92 10.46 41.98
N GLY A 621 25.51 9.43 41.27
CA GLY A 621 25.36 9.44 39.83
C GLY A 621 24.15 10.27 39.39
N THR A 622 23.97 10.40 38.08
CA THR A 622 22.88 11.17 37.47
C THR A 622 21.74 10.30 36.98
N GLU A 623 21.96 9.00 36.73
CA GLU A 623 20.91 8.11 36.24
C GLU A 623 19.87 7.85 37.33
N LEU A 624 18.58 8.08 37.02
CA LEU A 624 17.47 7.81 37.93
C LEU A 624 17.10 6.33 37.91
N TRP A 625 16.93 5.76 39.10
CA TRP A 625 16.53 4.37 39.32
C TRP A 625 15.18 4.33 40.02
N TYR A 626 14.33 3.37 39.63
CA TYR A 626 13.09 3.04 40.33
C TYR A 626 13.23 1.64 40.92
N TYR A 627 13.30 1.57 42.25
CA TYR A 627 13.80 0.43 43.00
C TYR A 627 15.14 -0.08 42.42
N ASN A 628 15.13 -1.25 41.79
CA ASN A 628 16.31 -1.91 41.24
C ASN A 628 16.42 -1.82 39.71
N ASN A 629 15.60 -0.97 39.07
CA ASN A 629 15.61 -0.81 37.61
C ASN A 629 15.97 0.62 37.21
N PRO A 630 16.83 0.81 36.19
CA PRO A 630 17.07 2.14 35.63
C PRO A 630 15.80 2.67 34.95
N VAL A 631 15.52 3.96 35.14
CA VAL A 631 14.41 4.65 34.47
C VAL A 631 14.87 5.07 33.09
N VAL A 632 14.16 4.60 32.07
CA VAL A 632 14.51 4.84 30.66
C VAL A 632 13.39 5.60 29.96
N GLY A 633 13.76 6.69 29.28
CA GLY A 633 12.86 7.43 28.39
C GLY A 633 12.81 6.80 27.00
N SER A 634 11.64 6.85 26.39
CA SER A 634 11.44 6.49 24.98
C SER A 634 11.39 7.76 24.14
N TYR A 635 12.17 7.82 23.07
CA TYR A 635 12.30 9.01 22.22
C TYR A 635 12.10 8.63 20.76
N VAL A 636 11.44 9.49 19.99
CA VAL A 636 11.35 9.36 18.54
C VAL A 636 11.91 10.63 17.88
N ARG A 637 12.64 10.46 16.79
CA ARG A 637 13.11 11.58 15.97
C ARG A 637 11.93 12.19 15.23
N ILE A 638 11.77 13.51 15.32
CA ILE A 638 10.85 14.27 14.48
C ILE A 638 11.63 15.40 13.83
N GLY A 639 12.29 15.08 12.72
CA GLY A 639 13.13 15.99 11.94
C GLY A 639 14.50 16.30 12.54
N PHE A 640 15.15 17.29 11.92
CA PHE A 640 16.52 17.69 12.20
C PHE A 640 16.62 19.17 12.55
N ASN A 641 17.61 19.53 13.39
CA ASN A 641 17.98 20.92 13.62
C ASN A 641 18.78 21.47 12.41
N GLN A 642 19.16 22.75 12.45
CA GLN A 642 19.91 23.41 11.37
C GLN A 642 21.30 22.79 11.12
N GLU A 643 21.88 22.13 12.11
CA GLU A 643 23.19 21.48 12.03
C GLU A 643 23.08 20.01 11.54
N GLY A 644 21.86 19.52 11.30
CA GLY A 644 21.60 18.13 10.90
C GLY A 644 21.55 17.14 12.06
N SER A 645 21.52 17.60 13.31
CA SER A 645 21.33 16.75 14.50
C SER A 645 19.86 16.37 14.68
N TRP A 646 19.61 15.19 15.23
CA TRP A 646 18.25 14.67 15.45
C TRP A 646 17.48 15.49 16.49
N MET A 647 16.23 15.84 16.18
CA MET A 647 15.30 16.41 17.15
C MET A 647 14.52 15.28 17.83
N LEU A 648 15.06 14.79 18.94
CA LEU A 648 14.47 13.71 19.73
C LEU A 648 13.35 14.23 20.64
N ASN A 649 12.16 13.63 20.52
CA ASN A 649 10.98 13.99 21.31
C ASN A 649 10.58 12.84 22.22
N LYS A 650 10.41 13.14 23.52
CA LYS A 650 10.08 12.14 24.54
C LYS A 650 8.62 11.69 24.41
N LEU A 651 8.45 10.39 24.17
CA LEU A 651 7.16 9.73 24.22
C LEU A 651 6.71 9.55 25.68
N ARG A 652 5.40 9.52 25.88
CA ARG A 652 4.81 9.20 27.18
C ARG A 652 5.25 7.82 27.65
N SER A 653 5.45 7.70 28.95
CA SER A 653 5.84 6.44 29.60
C SER A 653 4.76 5.35 29.54
N ASP A 654 3.51 5.70 29.19
CA ASP A 654 2.44 4.75 28.90
C ASP A 654 2.18 4.52 27.41
N PHE A 655 2.97 5.12 26.52
CA PHE A 655 2.89 4.90 25.09
C PHE A 655 3.49 3.54 24.67
N SER A 656 2.84 2.87 23.73
CA SER A 656 3.42 1.79 22.93
C SER A 656 2.98 1.97 21.48
N ALA A 657 3.87 1.71 20.52
CA ALA A 657 3.54 1.85 19.09
C ALA A 657 2.35 0.97 18.71
N SER A 658 1.47 1.48 17.84
CA SER A 658 0.29 0.75 17.40
C SER A 658 0.67 -0.54 16.68
N THR A 659 -0.14 -1.58 16.83
CA THR A 659 -0.09 -2.71 15.89
C THR A 659 -0.80 -2.29 14.61
N LYS A 660 -0.17 -2.52 13.46
CA LYS A 660 -0.72 -2.13 12.16
C LYS A 660 -0.95 -3.38 11.32
N ILE A 661 -2.13 -3.49 10.74
CA ILE A 661 -2.46 -4.48 9.72
C ILE A 661 -2.45 -3.76 8.39
N GLN A 662 -1.52 -4.09 7.50
CA GLN A 662 -1.46 -3.48 6.18
C GLN A 662 -2.64 -3.96 5.34
N MET A 663 -3.36 -3.02 4.73
CA MET A 663 -4.52 -3.29 3.89
C MET A 663 -4.26 -2.94 2.42
N GLU A 664 -3.30 -2.05 2.17
CA GLU A 664 -2.97 -1.47 0.87
C GLU A 664 -1.47 -1.10 0.84
N ASP A 665 -0.86 -1.09 -0.34
CA ASP A 665 0.50 -0.56 -0.52
C ASP A 665 0.63 0.25 -1.81
N ASP A 666 0.40 -0.34 -2.99
CA ASP A 666 0.68 0.28 -4.30
C ASP A 666 -0.41 0.09 -5.36
N ILE A 667 -1.05 -1.08 -5.44
CA ILE A 667 -2.18 -1.35 -6.33
C ILE A 667 -3.38 -1.79 -5.49
N SER A 668 -4.37 -0.90 -5.38
CA SER A 668 -5.55 -1.12 -4.54
C SER A 668 -6.82 -1.13 -5.39
N ALA A 669 -7.71 -2.07 -5.09
CA ALA A 669 -9.07 -2.10 -5.62
C ALA A 669 -10.03 -1.63 -4.53
N SER A 670 -10.91 -0.70 -4.85
CA SER A 670 -11.88 -0.15 -3.90
C SER A 670 -13.31 -0.16 -4.43
N ILE A 671 -14.28 -0.16 -3.52
CA ILE A 671 -15.70 0.00 -3.83
C ILE A 671 -16.36 0.94 -2.83
N THR A 672 -17.23 1.82 -3.34
CA THR A 672 -18.05 2.72 -2.50
C THR A 672 -19.49 2.25 -2.49
N LEU A 673 -19.97 1.93 -1.28
CA LEU A 673 -21.27 1.31 -1.04
C LEU A 673 -22.10 2.15 -0.07
N PRO A 674 -23.44 2.19 -0.24
CA PRO A 674 -24.31 2.81 0.75
C PRO A 674 -24.26 2.04 2.08
N ARG A 675 -24.29 2.77 3.18
CA ARG A 675 -24.25 2.22 4.55
C ARG A 675 -25.29 1.13 4.79
N THR A 676 -26.47 1.26 4.17
CA THR A 676 -27.61 0.35 4.34
C THR A 676 -27.34 -1.07 3.86
N GLN A 677 -26.33 -1.28 3.01
CA GLN A 677 -25.91 -2.61 2.56
C GLN A 677 -24.97 -3.32 3.55
N LEU A 678 -24.42 -2.59 4.53
CA LEU A 678 -23.46 -3.11 5.49
C LEU A 678 -24.08 -3.22 6.88
N LYS A 679 -23.80 -4.33 7.58
CA LYS A 679 -24.28 -4.61 8.94
C LYS A 679 -23.16 -4.40 9.95
N ASN A 680 -23.54 -4.24 11.23
CA ASN A 680 -22.62 -4.29 12.37
C ASN A 680 -21.43 -3.30 12.28
N LEU A 681 -21.69 -2.11 11.73
CA LEU A 681 -20.72 -1.03 11.59
C LEU A 681 -20.50 -0.29 12.91
N ASN A 682 -19.37 0.39 13.02
CA ASN A 682 -19.12 1.27 14.16
C ASN A 682 -20.10 2.46 14.14
N PRO A 683 -20.89 2.66 15.22
CA PRO A 683 -21.88 3.74 15.28
C PRO A 683 -21.27 5.14 15.40
N SER A 684 -19.99 5.26 15.79
CA SER A 684 -19.27 6.54 15.86
C SER A 684 -19.00 7.17 14.48
N TYR A 685 -19.23 6.44 13.39
CA TYR A 685 -19.08 6.91 12.02
C TYR A 685 -20.45 6.92 11.34
N PRO A 686 -21.12 8.08 11.24
CA PRO A 686 -22.49 8.17 10.73
C PRO A 686 -22.59 8.27 9.19
N ASN A 687 -21.46 8.24 8.48
CA ASN A 687 -21.34 8.41 7.03
C ASN A 687 -22.34 7.54 6.27
N LYS A 688 -22.99 8.13 5.26
CA LYS A 688 -24.06 7.48 4.50
C LYS A 688 -23.56 6.52 3.42
N SER A 689 -22.32 6.69 2.98
CA SER A 689 -21.63 5.75 2.11
C SER A 689 -20.27 5.42 2.71
N LEU A 690 -19.74 4.25 2.40
CA LEU A 690 -18.53 3.71 3.00
C LEU A 690 -17.65 3.11 1.90
N LYS A 691 -16.35 3.29 2.06
CA LYS A 691 -15.34 2.76 1.14
C LYS A 691 -14.70 1.51 1.73
N VAL A 692 -14.72 0.43 0.95
CA VAL A 692 -14.01 -0.82 1.23
C VAL A 692 -12.89 -0.95 0.22
N VAL A 693 -11.71 -1.39 0.67
CA VAL A 693 -10.50 -1.48 -0.15
C VAL A 693 -9.80 -2.81 0.09
N ALA A 694 -9.09 -3.31 -0.93
CA ALA A 694 -8.23 -4.47 -0.82
C ALA A 694 -6.96 -4.31 -1.68
N ASN A 695 -5.85 -4.85 -1.20
CA ASN A 695 -4.61 -4.95 -1.96
C ASN A 695 -4.74 -5.98 -3.09
N CYS A 696 -4.31 -5.62 -4.30
CA CYS A 696 -4.31 -6.52 -5.46
C CYS A 696 -3.09 -7.45 -5.51
N GLU A 697 -2.11 -7.26 -4.62
CA GLU A 697 -0.76 -7.82 -4.74
C GLU A 697 -0.45 -8.83 -3.63
N SER A 698 -0.04 -10.04 -4.02
CA SER A 698 0.47 -11.06 -3.09
C SER A 698 1.93 -10.82 -2.68
N TYR A 699 2.68 -10.04 -3.47
CA TYR A 699 4.05 -9.62 -3.15
C TYR A 699 4.24 -8.15 -3.53
N LEU A 700 5.00 -7.42 -2.72
CA LEU A 700 5.25 -5.98 -2.87
C LEU A 700 6.65 -5.76 -3.44
N PHE A 701 6.72 -4.99 -4.53
CA PHE A 701 8.00 -4.70 -5.20
C PHE A 701 8.74 -3.55 -4.52
N GLN A 702 9.34 -3.84 -3.36
CA GLN A 702 9.95 -2.87 -2.46
C GLN A 702 11.26 -2.30 -2.99
N ARG A 703 11.55 -1.05 -2.61
CA ARG A 703 12.85 -0.40 -2.77
C ARG A 703 13.42 -0.07 -1.39
N PRO A 704 14.29 -0.90 -0.82
CA PRO A 704 14.79 -0.72 0.55
C PRO A 704 15.96 0.27 0.57
N ASP A 705 15.65 1.57 0.45
CA ASP A 705 16.65 2.64 0.39
C ASP A 705 17.58 2.67 1.62
N GLU A 706 17.09 2.25 2.78
CA GLU A 706 17.81 2.30 4.06
C GLU A 706 18.62 1.02 4.35
N ALA A 707 18.32 -0.10 3.68
CA ALA A 707 18.99 -1.39 3.89
C ALA A 707 20.44 -1.43 3.34
N ILE A 708 20.87 -0.38 2.64
CA ILE A 708 22.28 -0.17 2.33
C ILE A 708 23.12 0.02 3.61
N VAL A 709 22.49 0.55 4.67
CA VAL A 709 23.11 0.72 5.99
C VAL A 709 22.89 -0.55 6.81
N ARG A 710 23.98 -1.27 7.07
CA ARG A 710 23.99 -2.56 7.78
C ARG A 710 23.32 -2.42 9.16
N GLY A 711 22.36 -3.30 9.44
CA GLY A 711 21.62 -3.37 10.70
C GLY A 711 20.56 -2.30 10.90
N TYR A 712 20.31 -1.44 9.90
CA TYR A 712 19.35 -0.34 10.04
C TYR A 712 17.91 -0.78 9.74
N ASP A 713 17.67 -1.35 8.56
CA ASP A 713 16.35 -1.85 8.16
C ASP A 713 16.27 -3.36 8.41
N GLU A 714 16.01 -3.73 9.67
CA GLU A 714 15.94 -5.15 10.10
C GLU A 714 14.88 -5.96 9.32
N GLY A 715 13.80 -5.31 8.88
CA GLY A 715 12.73 -5.95 8.11
C GLY A 715 13.22 -6.31 6.71
N ALA A 716 13.74 -5.32 5.98
CA ALA A 716 14.29 -5.55 4.66
C ALA A 716 15.48 -6.52 4.68
N GLU A 717 16.39 -6.41 5.65
CA GLU A 717 17.52 -7.33 5.78
C GLU A 717 17.07 -8.78 5.93
N ARG A 718 16.07 -9.05 6.77
CA ARG A 718 15.49 -10.39 6.94
C ARG A 718 14.84 -10.90 5.66
N ASP A 719 14.04 -10.08 5.00
CA ASP A 719 13.25 -10.53 3.84
C ASP A 719 14.15 -10.75 2.60
N LEU A 720 15.20 -9.94 2.43
CA LEU A 720 16.17 -10.05 1.32
C LEU A 720 17.05 -11.30 1.36
N VAL A 721 17.22 -11.90 2.53
CA VAL A 721 18.02 -13.12 2.74
C VAL A 721 17.16 -14.35 3.02
N SER A 722 15.84 -14.20 2.96
CA SER A 722 14.90 -15.32 3.12
C SER A 722 14.89 -16.23 1.88
N ASP A 723 14.61 -17.51 2.10
CA ASP A 723 14.51 -18.51 1.04
C ASP A 723 13.50 -18.12 -0.06
N ASN A 724 13.84 -18.47 -1.30
CA ASN A 724 13.05 -18.24 -2.52
C ASN A 724 12.74 -16.77 -2.82
N VAL A 725 13.59 -15.83 -2.41
CA VAL A 725 13.41 -14.41 -2.73
C VAL A 725 13.69 -14.13 -4.22
N PHE A 726 12.92 -13.21 -4.81
CA PHE A 726 13.20 -12.63 -6.13
C PHE A 726 13.92 -11.30 -5.94
N LEU A 727 15.14 -11.19 -6.47
CA LEU A 727 15.97 -9.99 -6.40
C LEU A 727 16.24 -9.41 -7.78
N THR A 728 16.37 -8.09 -7.84
CA THR A 728 16.92 -7.38 -9.01
C THR A 728 17.71 -6.17 -8.54
N ASN A 729 18.73 -5.80 -9.31
CA ASN A 729 19.62 -4.67 -9.04
C ASN A 729 20.50 -4.84 -7.78
N TYR A 730 20.98 -6.05 -7.54
CA TYR A 730 22.04 -6.35 -6.57
C TYR A 730 23.28 -6.90 -7.28
N GLU A 731 24.44 -6.76 -6.65
CA GLU A 731 25.66 -7.43 -7.09
C GLU A 731 25.54 -8.95 -6.88
N LEU A 732 26.17 -9.71 -7.78
CA LEU A 732 26.36 -11.14 -7.62
C LEU A 732 27.62 -11.35 -6.78
N LEU A 733 27.45 -11.80 -5.54
CA LEU A 733 28.55 -12.09 -4.64
C LEU A 733 28.89 -13.58 -4.69
N THR A 734 30.17 -13.89 -4.46
CA THR A 734 30.78 -15.23 -4.51
C THR A 734 31.19 -15.71 -3.11
N LYS A 735 31.56 -16.98 -2.98
CA LYS A 735 32.08 -17.49 -1.71
C LYS A 735 33.32 -16.72 -1.22
N LYS A 736 34.16 -16.25 -2.15
CA LYS A 736 35.30 -15.39 -1.85
C LYS A 736 34.84 -14.08 -1.18
N ASP A 737 33.84 -13.41 -1.74
CA ASP A 737 33.29 -12.18 -1.17
C ASP A 737 32.69 -12.42 0.22
N ALA A 738 32.05 -13.58 0.44
CA ALA A 738 31.53 -13.95 1.76
C ALA A 738 32.65 -14.07 2.81
N ILE A 739 33.80 -14.65 2.44
CA ILE A 739 34.98 -14.76 3.31
C ILE A 739 35.54 -13.36 3.60
N GLU A 740 35.74 -12.53 2.58
CA GLU A 740 36.25 -11.15 2.76
C GLU A 740 35.34 -10.31 3.67
N ILE A 741 34.02 -10.42 3.50
CA ILE A 741 33.03 -9.74 4.34
C ILE A 741 33.04 -10.28 5.78
N TYR A 742 33.20 -11.59 5.96
CA TYR A 742 33.26 -12.22 7.28
C TYR A 742 34.55 -11.85 8.03
N GLU A 743 35.69 -11.80 7.33
CA GLU A 743 36.98 -11.38 7.88
C GLU A 743 36.98 -9.89 8.29
N ASP A 744 36.19 -9.04 7.63
CA ASP A 744 35.89 -7.66 8.08
C ASP A 744 34.92 -7.66 9.30
N THR A 745 35.40 -8.25 10.40
CA THR A 745 34.60 -8.59 11.59
C THR A 745 33.83 -7.39 12.16
N ILE A 746 34.42 -6.19 12.17
CA ILE A 746 33.78 -4.95 12.69
C ILE A 746 32.50 -4.62 11.93
N ASN A 747 32.53 -4.88 10.63
CA ASN A 747 31.56 -4.43 9.66
C ASN A 747 30.55 -5.55 9.37
N PHE A 748 30.97 -6.82 9.52
CA PHE A 748 30.11 -7.99 9.66
C PHE A 748 29.21 -7.89 10.90
N ASP A 749 29.75 -7.44 12.04
CA ASP A 749 28.98 -7.38 13.29
C ASP A 749 27.79 -6.41 13.23
N LYS A 750 27.82 -5.44 12.32
CA LYS A 750 26.74 -4.48 12.10
C LYS A 750 25.49 -5.10 11.45
N TYR A 751 25.59 -6.24 10.77
CA TYR A 751 24.43 -6.88 10.15
C TYR A 751 23.47 -7.48 11.19
N THR A 752 22.21 -7.61 10.82
CA THR A 752 21.26 -8.43 11.57
C THR A 752 21.63 -9.92 11.51
N GLN A 753 21.13 -10.69 12.48
CA GLN A 753 21.41 -12.13 12.57
C GLN A 753 21.06 -12.91 11.27
N PRO A 754 19.90 -12.68 10.59
CA PRO A 754 19.59 -13.39 9.35
C PRO A 754 20.64 -13.21 8.25
N VAL A 755 21.20 -12.00 8.13
CA VAL A 755 22.25 -11.72 7.13
C VAL A 755 23.57 -12.37 7.55
N LYS A 756 23.92 -12.34 8.85
CA LYS A 756 25.08 -13.05 9.39
C LYS A 756 24.98 -14.55 9.10
N ASP A 757 23.81 -15.14 9.33
CA ASP A 757 23.55 -16.57 9.09
C ASP A 757 23.73 -16.93 7.61
N LEU A 758 23.23 -16.11 6.68
CA LEU A 758 23.45 -16.32 5.25
C LEU A 758 24.94 -16.30 4.90
N ILE A 759 25.67 -15.27 5.32
CA ILE A 759 27.12 -15.13 5.05
C ILE A 759 27.88 -16.35 5.58
N VAL A 760 27.64 -16.72 6.84
CA VAL A 760 28.27 -17.87 7.50
C VAL A 760 27.91 -19.18 6.78
N SER A 761 26.68 -19.32 6.29
CA SER A 761 26.27 -20.52 5.53
C SER A 761 27.01 -20.65 4.19
N VAL A 762 27.34 -19.53 3.54
CA VAL A 762 28.11 -19.51 2.29
C VAL A 762 29.59 -19.80 2.57
N VAL A 763 30.16 -19.17 3.60
CA VAL A 763 31.55 -19.43 4.05
C VAL A 763 31.76 -20.91 4.38
N ASN A 764 30.83 -21.50 5.13
CA ASN A 764 30.90 -22.90 5.55
C ASN A 764 30.40 -23.90 4.49
N SER A 765 29.97 -23.44 3.32
CA SER A 765 29.46 -24.34 2.28
C SER A 765 30.56 -25.31 1.84
N PRO A 766 30.24 -26.61 1.64
CA PRO A 766 31.20 -27.57 1.07
C PRO A 766 31.46 -27.32 -0.42
N ASN A 767 30.61 -26.54 -1.10
CA ASN A 767 30.78 -26.23 -2.52
C ASN A 767 31.97 -25.30 -2.72
N GLU A 768 32.71 -25.48 -3.82
CA GLU A 768 33.84 -24.62 -4.18
C GLU A 768 33.39 -23.17 -4.42
N GLU A 769 32.21 -22.99 -5.01
CA GLU A 769 31.61 -21.69 -5.30
C GLU A 769 30.13 -21.68 -4.90
N GLU A 770 29.67 -20.55 -4.37
CA GLU A 770 28.25 -20.27 -4.12
C GLU A 770 27.95 -18.80 -4.37
N TYR A 771 26.82 -18.55 -5.02
CA TYR A 771 26.37 -17.20 -5.31
C TYR A 771 25.34 -16.71 -4.30
N PHE A 772 25.43 -15.46 -3.89
CA PHE A 772 24.47 -14.80 -3.02
C PHE A 772 24.41 -13.30 -3.31
N ALA A 773 23.49 -12.61 -2.64
CA ALA A 773 23.40 -11.15 -2.67
C ALA A 773 23.17 -10.62 -1.26
N LEU A 774 23.56 -9.36 -1.01
CA LEU A 774 23.40 -8.69 0.28
C LEU A 774 22.67 -7.35 0.15
N PRO A 775 21.88 -6.95 1.16
CA PRO A 775 21.19 -5.65 1.19
C PRO A 775 22.10 -4.45 0.95
N SER A 776 23.34 -4.54 1.42
CA SER A 776 24.39 -3.52 1.36
C SER A 776 25.17 -3.46 0.04
N HIS A 777 24.95 -4.41 -0.88
CA HIS A 777 25.72 -4.55 -2.13
C HIS A 777 24.78 -4.44 -3.34
N THR A 778 24.34 -3.21 -3.62
CA THR A 778 23.48 -2.91 -4.78
C THR A 778 24.28 -2.95 -6.07
N ARG A 779 23.64 -3.31 -7.18
CA ARG A 779 24.28 -3.43 -8.51
C ARG A 779 25.02 -2.15 -8.91
N ILE A 780 26.21 -2.30 -9.47
CA ILE A 780 26.98 -1.22 -10.07
C ILE A 780 26.48 -0.96 -11.50
N VAL A 781 26.04 0.28 -11.76
CA VAL A 781 25.55 0.73 -13.07
C VAL A 781 26.34 1.98 -13.44
N ASN A 782 27.05 1.95 -14.56
CA ASN A 782 27.93 3.05 -15.00
C ASN A 782 28.96 3.49 -13.94
N GLY A 783 29.49 2.54 -13.18
CA GLY A 783 30.51 2.78 -12.14
C GLY A 783 29.97 3.24 -10.79
N GLU A 784 28.65 3.41 -10.62
CA GLU A 784 28.04 3.78 -9.34
C GLU A 784 27.04 2.73 -8.84
N PRO A 785 26.89 2.55 -7.51
CA PRO A 785 25.81 1.75 -6.94
C PRO A 785 24.44 2.30 -7.35
N THR A 786 23.57 1.43 -7.85
CA THR A 786 22.20 1.79 -8.23
C THR A 786 21.40 2.29 -7.03
N LYS A 787 20.60 3.33 -7.27
CA LYS A 787 19.62 3.87 -6.31
C LYS A 787 18.25 3.21 -6.44
N ASN A 788 18.18 2.07 -7.12
CA ASN A 788 16.94 1.30 -7.32
C ASN A 788 17.14 -0.21 -7.06
N PRO A 789 17.74 -0.62 -5.93
CA PRO A 789 17.72 -2.04 -5.53
C PRO A 789 16.28 -2.48 -5.27
N ARG A 790 15.91 -3.71 -5.64
CA ARG A 790 14.53 -4.18 -5.50
C ARG A 790 14.43 -5.66 -5.14
N TYR A 791 13.38 -5.98 -4.40
CA TYR A 791 12.97 -7.35 -4.13
C TYR A 791 11.45 -7.47 -4.08
N LEU A 792 10.95 -8.70 -4.16
CA LEU A 792 9.56 -9.03 -3.90
C LEU A 792 9.38 -9.42 -2.43
N GLU A 793 8.87 -8.49 -1.62
CA GLU A 793 8.45 -8.72 -0.24
C GLU A 793 7.14 -9.51 -0.22
N PRO A 794 7.04 -10.64 0.49
CA PRO A 794 5.77 -11.34 0.65
C PRO A 794 4.73 -10.45 1.36
N ASN A 795 3.55 -10.29 0.77
CA ASN A 795 2.44 -9.63 1.46
C ASN A 795 1.80 -10.62 2.43
N ILE A 796 2.28 -10.63 3.68
CA ILE A 796 1.81 -11.55 4.71
C ILE A 796 0.33 -11.34 5.08
N PHE A 797 -0.26 -10.18 4.76
CA PHE A 797 -1.64 -9.82 5.09
C PHE A 797 -2.63 -10.08 3.95
N ILE A 798 -2.20 -10.70 2.83
CA ILE A 798 -3.12 -11.10 1.76
C ILE A 798 -4.07 -12.23 2.21
N ASP A 799 -3.54 -13.12 3.06
CA ASP A 799 -4.26 -14.19 3.74
C ASP A 799 -4.44 -13.82 5.22
N GLU A 800 -5.30 -14.56 5.93
CA GLU A 800 -5.42 -14.42 7.38
C GLU A 800 -4.10 -14.77 8.09
N THR A 801 -3.69 -13.88 9.00
CA THR A 801 -2.60 -14.05 9.97
C THR A 801 -3.17 -14.03 11.40
N GLU A 802 -2.37 -14.44 12.40
CA GLU A 802 -2.75 -14.29 13.81
C GLU A 802 -3.11 -12.83 14.13
N ASP A 803 -2.33 -11.87 13.62
CA ASP A 803 -2.55 -10.44 13.88
C ASP A 803 -3.85 -9.93 13.24
N SER A 804 -4.17 -10.32 12.00
CA SER A 804 -5.43 -9.94 11.35
C SER A 804 -6.63 -10.64 11.99
N TYR A 805 -6.50 -11.91 12.37
CA TYR A 805 -7.52 -12.66 13.10
C TYR A 805 -7.81 -12.02 14.45
N LEU A 806 -6.77 -11.68 15.22
CA LEU A 806 -6.89 -11.00 16.50
C LEU A 806 -7.52 -9.61 16.36
N GLY A 807 -7.19 -8.90 15.27
CA GLY A 807 -7.84 -7.65 14.87
C GLY A 807 -9.34 -7.82 14.66
N GLU A 808 -9.74 -8.84 13.91
CA GLU A 808 -11.14 -9.21 13.63
C GLU A 808 -11.90 -9.59 14.90
N ILE A 809 -11.35 -10.48 15.72
CA ILE A 809 -11.94 -10.93 16.99
C ILE A 809 -12.16 -9.75 17.94
N GLY A 810 -11.21 -8.82 18.03
CA GLY A 810 -11.36 -7.62 18.85
C GLY A 810 -12.56 -6.78 18.43
N VAL A 811 -12.72 -6.55 17.12
CA VAL A 811 -13.86 -5.81 16.55
C VAL A 811 -15.17 -6.56 16.75
N ARG A 812 -15.16 -7.88 16.52
CA ARG A 812 -16.32 -8.77 16.70
C ARG A 812 -16.88 -8.67 18.11
N LEU A 813 -16.04 -8.81 19.13
CA LEU A 813 -16.45 -8.72 20.52
C LEU A 813 -16.93 -7.31 20.88
N TYR A 814 -16.19 -6.27 20.45
CA TYR A 814 -16.53 -4.89 20.78
C TYR A 814 -17.84 -4.40 20.16
N ARG A 815 -18.12 -4.80 18.91
CA ARG A 815 -19.37 -4.47 18.21
C ARG A 815 -20.48 -5.50 18.42
N LYS A 816 -20.22 -6.57 19.18
CA LYS A 816 -21.12 -7.72 19.41
C LYS A 816 -21.62 -8.37 18.11
N VAL A 817 -20.70 -8.62 17.17
CA VAL A 817 -20.99 -9.24 15.86
C VAL A 817 -21.18 -10.75 16.03
N LYS A 818 -22.33 -11.27 15.59
CA LYS A 818 -22.65 -12.71 15.64
C LYS A 818 -21.67 -13.54 14.83
N SER A 819 -21.37 -14.77 15.26
CA SER A 819 -20.29 -15.62 14.69
C SER A 819 -20.43 -15.82 13.17
N GLU A 820 -21.66 -15.93 12.67
CA GLU A 820 -22.01 -16.10 11.26
C GLU A 820 -21.91 -14.81 10.43
N ASP A 821 -21.99 -13.64 11.06
CA ASP A 821 -21.91 -12.35 10.37
C ASP A 821 -20.44 -11.94 10.14
N PRO A 822 -20.13 -11.38 8.96
CA PRO A 822 -18.77 -10.90 8.67
C PRO A 822 -18.49 -9.57 9.40
N VAL A 823 -17.24 -9.41 9.85
CA VAL A 823 -16.71 -8.09 10.23
C VAL A 823 -16.22 -7.40 8.97
N THR A 824 -16.83 -6.25 8.64
CA THR A 824 -16.40 -5.42 7.51
C THR A 824 -15.53 -4.27 7.99
N HIS A 825 -14.32 -4.18 7.45
CA HIS A 825 -13.43 -3.04 7.64
C HIS A 825 -13.69 -2.00 6.54
N VAL A 826 -13.87 -0.74 6.95
CA VAL A 826 -14.14 0.39 6.06
C VAL A 826 -13.13 1.49 6.35
N VAL A 827 -12.79 2.28 5.33
CA VAL A 827 -11.89 3.42 5.47
C VAL A 827 -12.45 4.41 6.50
N ASN A 828 -11.61 4.83 7.45
CA ASN A 828 -12.00 5.75 8.53
C ASN A 828 -11.34 7.12 8.43
N ALA A 829 -10.18 7.20 7.77
CA ALA A 829 -9.41 8.43 7.62
C ALA A 829 -8.66 8.45 6.29
N VAL A 830 -8.77 9.55 5.55
CA VAL A 830 -8.04 9.79 4.30
C VAL A 830 -6.87 10.73 4.57
N LEU A 831 -5.64 10.24 4.41
CA LEU A 831 -4.42 10.86 4.94
C LEU A 831 -3.33 10.96 3.85
N PRO A 832 -3.57 11.69 2.73
CA PRO A 832 -2.62 11.78 1.63
C PRO A 832 -1.28 12.38 2.07
N GLY A 833 -0.21 12.02 1.36
CA GLY A 833 1.13 12.52 1.61
C GLY A 833 1.61 13.47 0.53
N ARG A 834 2.35 14.51 0.93
CA ARG A 834 3.00 15.45 0.02
C ARG A 834 4.50 15.37 0.18
N ARG A 835 5.21 15.38 -0.94
CA ARG A 835 6.66 15.52 -0.94
C ARG A 835 7.04 16.98 -1.13
N ASN A 836 7.48 17.59 -0.05
CA ASN A 836 7.92 18.98 -0.01
C ASN A 836 9.43 19.06 -0.23
N ASN A 837 9.86 20.17 -0.83
CA ASN A 837 11.27 20.50 -1.00
C ASN A 837 11.52 21.99 -0.79
N PRO A 838 12.71 22.34 -0.25
CA PRO A 838 13.19 23.72 -0.27
C PRO A 838 13.54 24.13 -1.70
N VAL A 839 13.86 25.41 -1.88
CA VAL A 839 14.46 25.91 -3.12
C VAL A 839 15.85 25.29 -3.34
N ASP A 840 16.15 24.89 -4.57
CA ASP A 840 17.51 24.57 -5.02
C ASP A 840 17.83 25.36 -6.29
N LYS A 841 18.49 26.50 -6.09
CA LYS A 841 18.84 27.44 -7.18
C LYS A 841 19.81 26.82 -8.18
N LYS A 842 20.69 25.89 -7.75
CA LYS A 842 21.67 25.24 -8.65
C LYS A 842 20.99 24.25 -9.57
N ALA A 843 20.03 23.49 -9.04
CA ALA A 843 19.25 22.52 -9.81
C ALA A 843 18.05 23.14 -10.54
N GLY A 844 17.80 24.45 -10.38
CA GLY A 844 16.63 25.13 -10.94
C GLY A 844 15.30 24.66 -10.33
N ILE A 845 15.32 24.13 -9.11
CA ILE A 845 14.14 23.60 -8.42
C ILE A 845 13.52 24.71 -7.57
N ARG A 846 12.28 25.08 -7.88
CA ARG A 846 11.46 26.02 -7.09
C ARG A 846 10.95 25.37 -5.79
N PRO A 847 10.72 26.17 -4.73
CA PRO A 847 10.20 25.67 -3.46
C PRO A 847 8.79 25.06 -3.61
N LEU A 848 8.52 24.04 -2.79
CA LEU A 848 7.18 23.48 -2.58
C LEU A 848 6.87 23.25 -1.09
N ALA A 849 7.81 23.55 -0.19
CA ALA A 849 7.67 23.36 1.25
C ALA A 849 6.83 24.45 1.94
N VAL A 850 5.65 24.76 1.40
CA VAL A 850 4.72 25.77 1.95
C VAL A 850 3.71 25.19 2.94
N TYR A 851 3.64 23.87 3.04
CA TYR A 851 2.77 23.17 3.99
C TYR A 851 3.45 23.06 5.35
N ASN A 852 2.67 23.22 6.41
CA ASN A 852 3.04 22.81 7.75
C ASN A 852 2.94 21.26 7.89
N PRO A 853 3.19 20.65 9.07
CA PRO A 853 3.17 19.20 9.23
C PRO A 853 1.89 18.51 8.75
N ILE A 854 0.72 19.12 8.98
CA ILE A 854 -0.59 18.56 8.70
C ILE A 854 -1.56 19.67 8.26
N HIS A 855 -2.09 19.54 7.05
CA HIS A 855 -3.15 20.41 6.54
C HIS A 855 -4.47 19.66 6.45
N TYR A 856 -5.57 20.32 6.81
CA TYR A 856 -6.91 19.91 6.42
C TYR A 856 -7.30 20.67 5.16
N GLN A 857 -7.73 19.96 4.13
CA GLN A 857 -8.21 20.57 2.90
C GLN A 857 -9.67 20.17 2.69
N GLU A 858 -10.51 21.16 2.45
CA GLU A 858 -11.87 20.91 1.98
C GLU A 858 -11.81 20.30 0.57
N THR A 859 -12.89 19.64 0.15
CA THR A 859 -12.95 18.87 -1.11
C THR A 859 -12.41 19.63 -2.33
N PRO A 860 -12.74 20.92 -2.57
CA PRO A 860 -12.22 21.65 -3.73
C PRO A 860 -10.70 21.76 -3.70
N GLU A 861 -10.12 22.28 -2.62
CA GLU A 861 -8.66 22.45 -2.48
C GLU A 861 -7.92 21.11 -2.55
N LEU A 862 -8.47 20.07 -1.92
CA LEU A 862 -7.91 18.72 -1.98
C LEU A 862 -7.86 18.20 -3.41
N PHE A 863 -8.94 18.41 -4.19
CA PHE A 863 -8.98 17.92 -5.56
C PHE A 863 -8.13 18.75 -6.52
N MET A 864 -7.87 20.03 -6.27
CA MET A 864 -6.85 20.78 -7.01
C MET A 864 -5.47 20.11 -6.86
N ASP A 865 -5.17 19.63 -5.66
CA ASP A 865 -3.95 18.89 -5.37
C ASP A 865 -3.94 17.49 -6.02
N PHE A 866 -5.04 16.75 -5.97
CA PHE A 866 -5.15 15.42 -6.57
C PHE A 866 -5.08 15.44 -8.10
N ILE A 867 -5.68 16.44 -8.75
CA ILE A 867 -5.61 16.64 -10.21
C ILE A 867 -4.16 16.85 -10.65
N CYS A 868 -3.36 17.56 -9.85
CA CYS A 868 -2.00 17.93 -10.23
C CYS A 868 -0.93 16.94 -9.76
N SER A 869 -1.06 16.41 -8.54
CA SER A 869 -0.10 15.51 -7.89
C SER A 869 1.35 16.00 -8.04
N LEU A 870 1.66 17.13 -7.39
CA LEU A 870 2.89 17.89 -7.61
C LEU A 870 4.14 17.29 -6.93
N THR A 871 5.30 17.41 -7.58
CA THR A 871 6.60 16.96 -7.06
C THR A 871 7.76 17.82 -7.56
N GLY A 872 8.77 18.04 -6.71
CA GLY A 872 9.97 18.82 -7.05
C GLY A 872 11.08 18.06 -7.78
N LYS A 873 11.01 16.72 -7.92
CA LYS A 873 12.11 15.90 -8.48
C LYS A 873 12.25 15.95 -10.01
N SER A 874 11.31 16.58 -10.72
CA SER A 874 11.32 16.70 -12.19
C SER A 874 10.60 17.98 -12.63
N PRO A 875 11.19 19.16 -12.38
CA PRO A 875 10.56 20.43 -12.73
C PRO A 875 10.26 20.49 -14.23
N SER A 876 9.07 20.98 -14.58
CA SER A 876 8.75 21.32 -15.95
C SER A 876 9.48 22.61 -16.34
N THR A 877 9.56 22.91 -17.65
CA THR A 877 10.18 24.16 -18.15
C THR A 877 9.60 25.44 -17.54
N THR A 878 8.43 25.35 -16.89
CA THR A 878 7.68 26.48 -16.33
C THR A 878 7.36 26.34 -14.83
N GLY A 879 7.87 25.34 -14.09
CA GLY A 879 7.53 25.16 -12.66
C GLY A 879 7.62 23.72 -12.15
N ALA A 880 6.86 23.38 -11.10
CA ALA A 880 6.85 22.04 -10.49
C ALA A 880 6.54 20.91 -11.49
N GLY A 881 7.02 19.70 -11.17
CA GLY A 881 6.64 18.47 -11.87
C GLY A 881 5.26 17.98 -11.42
N SER A 882 4.58 17.23 -12.29
CA SER A 882 3.28 16.60 -12.01
C SER A 882 3.36 15.10 -12.32
N GLU A 883 2.85 14.27 -11.40
CA GLU A 883 2.65 12.82 -11.64
C GLU A 883 1.31 12.51 -12.34
N GLY A 884 0.58 13.54 -12.77
CA GLY A 884 -0.76 13.46 -13.34
C GLY A 884 -1.84 13.20 -12.28
N ALA A 885 -3.10 13.23 -12.71
CA ALA A 885 -4.26 13.03 -11.83
C ALA A 885 -4.11 11.77 -10.97
N LEU A 886 -4.35 11.92 -9.66
CA LEU A 886 -4.32 10.85 -8.66
C LEU A 886 -2.98 10.09 -8.58
N THR A 887 -1.87 10.68 -9.04
CA THR A 887 -0.56 10.01 -9.27
C THR A 887 -0.59 8.86 -10.27
N LYS A 888 -1.64 8.83 -11.11
CA LYS A 888 -1.90 7.77 -12.11
C LYS A 888 -1.58 8.19 -13.54
N GLY A 889 -0.96 9.34 -13.77
CA GLY A 889 -0.56 9.79 -15.12
C GLY A 889 0.16 8.70 -15.93
N PRO A 890 1.17 8.00 -15.37
CA PRO A 890 1.86 6.90 -16.06
C PRO A 890 1.07 5.57 -16.15
N PHE A 891 -0.10 5.48 -15.50
CA PHE A 891 -0.84 4.24 -15.25
C PHE A 891 -2.34 4.33 -15.62
N ASN A 892 -2.74 5.36 -16.37
CA ASN A 892 -4.09 5.50 -16.88
C ASN A 892 -4.07 5.63 -18.41
N MET A 893 -4.73 4.70 -19.10
CA MET A 893 -4.86 4.64 -20.56
C MET A 893 -6.14 5.31 -21.10
N LEU A 894 -6.98 5.84 -20.21
CA LEU A 894 -8.18 6.60 -20.52
C LEU A 894 -7.93 8.08 -20.25
N THR A 895 -8.91 8.92 -20.57
CA THR A 895 -8.90 10.32 -20.13
C THR A 895 -8.97 10.41 -18.61
N PRO A 896 -8.10 11.22 -17.97
CA PRO A 896 -8.08 11.32 -16.51
C PRO A 896 -9.40 11.74 -15.87
N THR A 897 -10.28 12.42 -16.62
CA THR A 897 -11.61 12.83 -16.19
C THR A 897 -12.44 11.68 -15.60
N SER A 898 -12.37 10.47 -16.17
CA SER A 898 -13.15 9.33 -15.66
C SER A 898 -12.72 8.91 -14.25
N ASP A 899 -11.41 8.82 -14.02
CA ASP A 899 -10.84 8.55 -12.69
C ASP A 899 -11.18 9.68 -11.71
N LEU A 900 -11.06 10.94 -12.14
CA LEU A 900 -11.34 12.12 -11.30
C LEU A 900 -12.81 12.22 -10.92
N ASN A 901 -13.73 11.95 -11.86
CA ASN A 901 -15.17 11.88 -11.60
C ASN A 901 -15.47 10.83 -10.53
N ASN A 902 -14.91 9.64 -10.67
CA ASN A 902 -15.10 8.53 -9.74
C ASN A 902 -14.55 8.87 -8.35
N ALA A 903 -13.31 9.35 -8.27
CA ALA A 903 -12.66 9.69 -7.01
C ALA A 903 -13.35 10.84 -6.28
N LEU A 904 -13.75 11.90 -7.00
CA LEU A 904 -14.46 13.05 -6.43
C LEU A 904 -15.82 12.66 -5.89
N LEU A 905 -16.59 11.91 -6.68
CA LEU A 905 -17.88 11.40 -6.27
C LEU A 905 -17.77 10.47 -5.06
N SER A 906 -16.78 9.57 -5.04
CA SER A 906 -16.49 8.67 -3.92
C SER A 906 -16.21 9.47 -2.64
N HIS A 907 -15.35 10.49 -2.73
CA HIS A 907 -15.00 11.34 -1.59
C HIS A 907 -16.21 12.08 -1.03
N ILE A 908 -17.04 12.67 -1.89
CA ILE A 908 -18.25 13.40 -1.49
C ILE A 908 -19.30 12.45 -0.88
N LEU A 909 -19.60 11.32 -1.53
CA LEU A 909 -20.64 10.39 -1.09
C LEU A 909 -20.31 9.72 0.25
N THR A 910 -19.02 9.50 0.51
CA THR A 910 -18.52 8.97 1.78
C THR A 910 -18.41 10.04 2.87
N GLU A 911 -18.65 11.32 2.53
CA GLU A 911 -18.51 12.45 3.45
C GLU A 911 -17.13 12.44 4.14
N SER A 912 -16.11 12.05 3.36
CA SER A 912 -14.75 11.88 3.85
C SER A 912 -14.10 13.23 4.10
N ASN A 913 -13.22 13.28 5.12
CA ASN A 913 -12.35 14.43 5.37
C ASN A 913 -10.90 14.01 5.12
N ALA A 914 -10.13 14.86 4.44
CA ALA A 914 -8.74 14.56 4.11
C ALA A 914 -7.75 15.47 4.84
N PHE A 915 -6.71 14.86 5.41
CA PHE A 915 -5.60 15.58 6.04
C PHE A 915 -4.29 15.26 5.33
N SER A 916 -3.76 16.23 4.59
CA SER A 916 -2.50 16.15 3.86
C SER A 916 -1.31 16.23 4.83
N THR A 917 -0.33 15.37 4.63
CA THR A 917 0.82 15.19 5.55
C THR A 917 2.13 15.51 4.84
N ALA A 918 3.00 16.28 5.51
CA ALA A 918 4.29 16.69 4.94
C ALA A 918 5.33 15.57 5.04
N ALA A 919 6.07 15.35 3.95
CA ALA A 919 7.27 14.52 3.89
C ALA A 919 8.41 15.28 3.21
N GLY A 920 9.65 14.93 3.54
CA GLY A 920 10.86 15.61 3.11
C GLY A 920 11.16 16.83 3.96
N TYR A 921 10.38 17.90 3.80
CA TYR A 921 10.61 19.20 4.45
C TYR A 921 9.32 19.87 4.94
N VAL A 922 9.44 20.69 5.98
CA VAL A 922 8.43 21.64 6.45
C VAL A 922 9.07 23.04 6.44
N GLY A 923 8.67 23.90 5.50
CA GLY A 923 9.43 25.11 5.20
C GLY A 923 10.81 24.84 4.60
N GLY A 924 11.58 25.90 4.35
CA GLY A 924 12.90 25.82 3.71
C GLY A 924 14.01 25.26 4.61
N GLN A 925 13.80 25.21 5.93
CA GLN A 925 14.84 24.98 6.93
C GLN A 925 14.66 23.68 7.73
N ASN A 926 13.44 23.14 7.86
CA ASN A 926 13.20 21.93 8.66
C ASN A 926 13.07 20.68 7.79
N LYS A 927 14.14 19.90 7.71
CA LYS A 927 14.11 18.55 7.14
C LYS A 927 13.39 17.61 8.11
N VAL A 928 12.46 16.81 7.60
CA VAL A 928 11.63 15.86 8.37
C VAL A 928 11.62 14.44 7.82
N ASP A 929 12.19 14.22 6.62
CA ASP A 929 12.16 12.93 5.92
C ASP A 929 10.76 12.29 5.96
N HIS A 930 10.61 11.11 6.57
CA HIS A 930 9.32 10.42 6.73
C HIS A 930 8.79 10.41 8.17
N ASP A 931 9.40 11.17 9.08
CA ASP A 931 9.08 11.13 10.52
C ASP A 931 7.62 11.47 10.80
N ILE A 932 7.09 12.50 10.12
CA ILE A 932 5.68 12.87 10.21
C ILE A 932 4.80 11.76 9.61
N SER A 933 5.19 11.17 8.47
CA SER A 933 4.41 10.12 7.82
C SER A 933 4.23 8.88 8.72
N LEU A 934 5.26 8.50 9.48
CA LEU A 934 5.20 7.40 10.45
C LEU A 934 4.31 7.72 11.66
N LEU A 935 4.30 8.99 12.09
CA LEU A 935 3.56 9.46 13.27
C LEU A 935 2.04 9.52 13.04
N ILE A 936 1.59 9.76 11.82
CA ILE A 936 0.19 10.06 11.50
C ILE A 936 -0.80 8.96 11.93
N PRO A 937 -0.58 7.67 11.60
CA PRO A 937 -1.43 6.59 12.11
C PRO A 937 -1.50 6.54 13.64
N GLU A 938 -0.40 6.87 14.34
CA GLU A 938 -0.36 6.84 15.80
C GLU A 938 -1.22 7.94 16.43
N ILE A 939 -1.27 9.11 15.78
CA ILE A 939 -2.16 10.20 16.16
C ILE A 939 -3.61 9.77 15.93
N TRP A 940 -3.96 9.39 14.71
CA TRP A 940 -5.36 9.10 14.33
C TRP A 940 -5.95 7.92 15.08
N ALA A 941 -5.18 6.86 15.30
CA ALA A 941 -5.62 5.70 16.06
C ALA A 941 -5.97 6.03 17.52
N ARG A 942 -5.39 7.10 18.08
CA ARG A 942 -5.61 7.51 19.46
C ARG A 942 -6.65 8.60 19.62
N LEU A 943 -7.22 9.14 18.55
CA LEU A 943 -8.27 10.17 18.61
C LEU A 943 -9.67 9.53 18.56
N GLU A 944 -10.61 10.10 19.31
CA GLU A 944 -12.02 9.77 19.11
C GLU A 944 -12.50 10.37 17.79
N ALA A 945 -13.58 9.82 17.20
CA ALA A 945 -14.12 10.30 15.93
C ALA A 945 -14.42 11.82 15.93
N LYS A 946 -14.96 12.34 17.05
CA LYS A 946 -15.24 13.77 17.23
C LYS A 946 -13.97 14.64 17.35
N ASP A 947 -12.86 14.08 17.82
CA ASP A 947 -11.61 14.81 18.07
C ASP A 947 -10.78 14.99 16.80
N ARG A 948 -11.20 14.37 15.69
CA ARG A 948 -10.62 14.53 14.35
C ARG A 948 -11.61 15.10 13.33
N ASP A 949 -12.83 15.45 13.76
CA ASP A 949 -13.80 16.14 12.92
C ASP A 949 -13.27 17.56 12.63
N PRO A 950 -13.06 17.94 11.36
CA PRO A 950 -12.58 19.27 11.02
C PRO A 950 -13.44 20.39 11.59
N LYS A 951 -14.77 20.22 11.67
CA LYS A 951 -15.67 21.25 12.23
C LYS A 951 -15.35 21.49 13.70
N ALA A 952 -15.16 20.42 14.47
CA ALA A 952 -14.78 20.49 15.88
C ALA A 952 -13.37 21.08 16.07
N LEU A 953 -12.43 20.72 15.20
CA LEU A 953 -11.05 21.22 15.23
C LEU A 953 -10.96 22.71 14.88
N ILE A 954 -11.73 23.18 13.90
CA ILE A 954 -11.85 24.61 13.58
C ILE A 954 -12.46 25.36 14.77
N ALA A 955 -13.59 24.88 15.31
CA ALA A 955 -14.31 25.54 16.39
C ALA A 955 -13.48 25.71 17.67
N ASN A 956 -12.53 24.81 17.93
CA ASN A 956 -11.66 24.88 19.11
C ASN A 956 -10.28 25.50 18.85
N GLY A 957 -10.03 26.05 17.65
CA GLY A 957 -8.78 26.70 17.28
C GLY A 957 -7.61 25.76 16.99
N SER A 958 -7.85 24.46 16.80
CA SER A 958 -6.82 23.49 16.38
C SER A 958 -6.48 23.61 14.89
N LEU A 959 -7.38 24.16 14.09
CA LEU A 959 -7.15 24.44 12.67
C LEU A 959 -7.27 25.94 12.41
N GLU A 960 -6.28 26.49 11.71
CA GLU A 960 -6.25 27.87 11.24
C GLU A 960 -6.41 27.87 9.72
N LYS A 961 -7.34 28.69 9.20
CA LYS A 961 -7.54 28.85 7.77
C LYS A 961 -6.44 29.73 7.18
N LEU A 962 -5.89 29.34 6.04
CA LEU A 962 -5.02 30.21 5.25
C LEU A 962 -5.87 31.09 4.34
N GLU A 963 -5.62 32.39 4.34
CA GLU A 963 -6.35 33.37 3.55
C GLU A 963 -5.43 33.97 2.48
N ASP A 964 -6.03 34.36 1.35
CA ASP A 964 -5.30 35.08 0.31
C ASP A 964 -4.77 36.41 0.87
N PHE A 965 -3.57 36.82 0.46
CA PHE A 965 -2.97 38.08 0.87
C PHE A 965 -2.20 38.75 -0.27
N GLU A 966 -1.78 39.99 -0.08
CA GLU A 966 -0.96 40.73 -1.04
C GLU A 966 0.50 40.76 -0.61
N TYR A 967 1.42 40.51 -1.55
CA TYR A 967 2.85 40.61 -1.33
C TYR A 967 3.50 41.27 -2.55
N ASN A 968 4.20 42.39 -2.35
CA ASN A 968 4.84 43.17 -3.42
C ASN A 968 3.91 43.47 -4.61
N GLY A 969 2.67 43.89 -4.36
CA GLY A 969 1.69 44.23 -5.40
C GLY A 969 1.04 43.03 -6.11
N LYS A 970 1.36 41.79 -5.70
CA LYS A 970 0.80 40.57 -6.27
C LYS A 970 -0.09 39.85 -5.27
N LYS A 971 -1.24 39.38 -5.75
CA LYS A 971 -2.14 38.53 -4.96
C LYS A 971 -1.55 37.12 -4.83
N VAL A 972 -1.44 36.63 -3.60
CA VAL A 972 -0.98 35.28 -3.25
C VAL A 972 -2.20 34.44 -2.87
N LEU A 973 -2.44 33.36 -3.61
CA LEU A 973 -3.61 32.49 -3.44
C LEU A 973 -3.39 31.43 -2.34
N ALA A 974 -3.01 31.86 -1.14
CA ALA A 974 -2.70 30.96 -0.03
C ALA A 974 -3.91 30.15 0.46
N SER A 975 -5.14 30.62 0.19
CA SER A 975 -6.37 29.88 0.52
C SER A 975 -6.46 28.50 -0.14
N ARG A 976 -5.74 28.27 -1.26
CA ARG A 976 -5.66 26.95 -1.92
C ARG A 976 -5.00 25.86 -1.05
N LEU A 977 -4.27 26.25 0.01
CA LEU A 977 -3.66 25.33 0.96
C LEU A 977 -4.63 24.85 2.06
N GLY A 978 -5.85 25.40 2.10
CA GLY A 978 -6.89 25.05 3.07
C GLY A 978 -6.57 25.53 4.48
N TYR A 979 -6.65 24.61 5.44
CA TYR A 979 -6.39 24.83 6.85
C TYR A 979 -5.11 24.13 7.28
N ARG A 980 -4.43 24.68 8.28
CA ARG A 980 -3.23 24.11 8.86
C ARG A 980 -3.40 23.86 10.36
N ILE A 981 -2.70 22.88 10.92
CA ILE A 981 -2.72 22.64 12.37
C ILE A 981 -2.05 23.79 13.15
N THR A 982 -2.52 24.02 14.38
CA THR A 982 -1.96 25.03 15.30
C THR A 982 -1.26 24.38 16.51
N SER A 983 -0.69 25.18 17.41
CA SER A 983 -0.20 24.70 18.71
C SER A 983 -1.30 24.06 19.56
N THR A 984 -2.56 24.52 19.42
CA THR A 984 -3.71 23.91 20.08
C THR A 984 -3.94 22.47 19.61
N PHE A 985 -3.74 22.19 18.30
CA PHE A 985 -3.77 20.82 17.79
C PHE A 985 -2.69 19.97 18.45
N SER A 986 -1.45 20.48 18.49
CA SER A 986 -0.33 19.79 19.14
C SER A 986 -0.69 19.41 20.57
N LEU A 987 -1.14 20.37 21.38
CA LEU A 987 -1.54 20.14 22.76
C LEU A 987 -2.70 19.14 22.91
N ARG A 988 -3.73 19.21 22.07
CA ARG A 988 -4.92 18.35 22.19
C ARG A 988 -4.69 16.94 21.68
N CYS A 989 -3.98 16.81 20.56
CA CYS A 989 -3.86 15.57 19.81
C CYS A 989 -2.54 14.83 20.09
N LEU A 990 -1.41 15.55 20.20
CA LEU A 990 -0.09 14.94 20.44
C LEU A 990 0.15 14.59 21.91
N ASN A 991 -0.60 15.18 22.85
CA ASN A 991 -0.55 14.83 24.27
C ASN A 991 -0.95 13.35 24.55
N ARG A 992 -1.56 12.65 23.59
CA ARG A 992 -1.78 11.20 23.70
C ARG A 992 -0.50 10.37 23.44
N LEU A 993 0.56 11.02 22.98
CA LEU A 993 1.80 10.38 22.52
C LEU A 993 3.04 10.94 23.23
N PHE A 994 3.12 12.25 23.45
CA PHE A 994 4.31 12.94 23.94
C PHE A 994 4.10 13.60 25.30
N ASP A 995 5.18 13.70 26.08
CA ASP A 995 5.19 14.46 27.34
C ASP A 995 5.20 15.97 27.09
N GLU A 996 5.80 16.39 25.97
CA GLU A 996 5.95 17.79 25.55
C GLU A 996 5.32 18.03 24.17
N PRO A 997 3.98 17.98 24.06
CA PRO A 997 3.31 18.00 22.75
C PRO A 997 3.62 19.24 21.91
N ASN A 998 3.81 20.41 22.54
CA ASN A 998 4.10 21.66 21.82
C ASN A 998 5.56 21.78 21.37
N ALA A 999 6.48 20.96 21.91
CA ALA A 999 7.87 20.93 21.47
C ALA A 999 8.05 20.14 20.16
N VAL A 1000 7.13 19.20 19.87
CA VAL A 1000 7.20 18.32 18.69
C VAL A 1000 7.16 19.11 17.38
N PHE A 1001 6.24 20.08 17.30
CA PHE A 1001 6.14 21.00 16.18
C PHE A 1001 6.35 22.42 16.68
N ASN A 1002 7.57 22.93 16.51
CA ASN A 1002 7.91 24.31 16.89
C ASN A 1002 7.15 25.34 16.03
N GLU A 1003 7.19 26.60 16.44
CA GLU A 1003 6.45 27.68 15.77
C GLU A 1003 6.82 27.81 14.29
N LYS A 1004 8.11 27.70 13.94
CA LYS A 1004 8.57 27.78 12.54
C LYS A 1004 8.10 26.61 11.69
N MET A 1005 7.88 25.43 12.26
CA MET A 1005 7.26 24.31 11.57
C MET A 1005 5.76 24.53 11.38
N LEU A 1006 5.06 25.03 12.41
CA LEU A 1006 3.62 25.33 12.35
C LEU A 1006 3.31 26.48 11.39
N LYS A 1007 4.25 27.44 11.27
CA LYS A 1007 4.20 28.63 10.42
C LYS A 1007 5.42 28.70 9.47
N PRO A 1008 5.46 27.89 8.40
CA PRO A 1008 6.59 27.82 7.47
C PRO A 1008 7.01 29.18 6.87
N GLU A 1009 6.09 30.13 6.75
CA GLU A 1009 6.35 31.50 6.28
C GLU A 1009 7.39 32.24 7.14
N LEU A 1010 7.56 31.86 8.42
CA LEU A 1010 8.56 32.43 9.32
C LEU A 1010 10.00 31.96 8.98
N GLN A 1011 10.15 30.93 8.16
CA GLN A 1011 11.44 30.45 7.69
C GLN A 1011 11.94 31.23 6.47
N GLY A 1012 11.03 31.90 5.74
CA GLY A 1012 11.33 32.72 4.57
C GLY A 1012 10.06 33.06 3.78
N MET A 1013 9.61 34.32 3.86
CA MET A 1013 8.38 34.77 3.19
C MET A 1013 8.48 34.71 1.65
N GLU A 1014 9.64 35.04 1.08
CA GLU A 1014 9.85 34.99 -0.38
C GLU A 1014 9.67 33.57 -0.93
N ASP A 1015 10.32 32.57 -0.31
CA ASP A 1015 10.19 31.16 -0.70
C ASP A 1015 8.76 30.63 -0.47
N PHE A 1016 8.08 31.10 0.58
CA PHE A 1016 6.69 30.75 0.85
C PHE A 1016 5.74 31.27 -0.26
N VAL A 1017 5.91 32.53 -0.65
CA VAL A 1017 5.13 33.16 -1.73
C VAL A 1017 5.45 32.49 -3.09
N ASP A 1018 6.72 32.26 -3.41
CA ASP A 1018 7.10 31.58 -4.67
C ASP A 1018 6.58 30.15 -4.71
N GLY A 1019 6.58 29.44 -3.58
CA GLY A 1019 6.06 28.08 -3.49
C GLY A 1019 4.55 28.00 -3.74
N ILE A 1020 3.77 28.97 -3.24
CA ILE A 1020 2.33 29.06 -3.54
C ILE A 1020 2.12 29.40 -5.02
N ALA A 1021 2.86 30.36 -5.56
CA ALA A 1021 2.79 30.70 -6.98
C ALA A 1021 3.11 29.50 -7.88
N ASN A 1022 4.15 28.73 -7.54
CA ASN A 1022 4.54 27.50 -8.22
C ASN A 1022 3.42 26.44 -8.22
N ILE A 1023 2.68 26.30 -7.11
CA ILE A 1023 1.50 25.42 -7.04
C ILE A 1023 0.39 25.91 -7.96
N VAL A 1024 0.05 27.20 -7.90
CA VAL A 1024 -1.03 27.81 -8.69
C VAL A 1024 -0.74 27.73 -10.20
N GLU A 1025 0.48 28.05 -10.61
CA GLU A 1025 0.92 27.96 -12.01
C GLU A 1025 0.84 26.52 -12.54
N ALA A 1026 1.25 25.55 -11.72
CA ALA A 1026 1.14 24.14 -12.06
C ALA A 1026 -0.33 23.69 -12.15
N GLN A 1027 -1.20 24.14 -11.24
CA GLN A 1027 -2.64 23.90 -11.29
C GLN A 1027 -3.27 24.46 -12.56
N GLN A 1028 -2.94 25.69 -12.94
CA GLN A 1028 -3.42 26.31 -14.17
C GLN A 1028 -2.98 25.51 -15.41
N LYS A 1029 -1.69 25.17 -15.50
CA LYS A 1029 -1.12 24.40 -16.61
C LYS A 1029 -1.77 23.03 -16.76
N VAL A 1030 -2.02 22.33 -15.67
CA VAL A 1030 -2.66 21.01 -15.70
C VAL A 1030 -4.13 21.14 -16.11
N ALA A 1031 -4.86 22.11 -15.56
CA ALA A 1031 -6.27 22.31 -15.86
C ALA A 1031 -6.53 22.70 -17.32
N LEU A 1032 -5.69 23.56 -17.91
CA LEU A 1032 -5.83 23.98 -19.32
C LEU A 1032 -5.84 22.81 -20.30
N ARG A 1033 -5.12 21.72 -20.00
CA ARG A 1033 -5.08 20.52 -20.86
C ARG A 1033 -6.45 19.87 -21.05
N TYR A 1034 -7.31 19.89 -20.04
CA TYR A 1034 -8.67 19.34 -20.13
C TYR A 1034 -9.58 20.14 -21.06
N PHE A 1035 -9.27 21.44 -21.24
CA PHE A 1035 -9.94 22.28 -22.23
C PHE A 1035 -9.36 22.04 -23.62
N GLU A 1036 -8.03 21.92 -23.73
CA GLU A 1036 -7.33 21.68 -25.00
C GLU A 1036 -7.72 20.34 -25.65
N ASP A 1037 -7.94 19.27 -24.86
CA ASP A 1037 -8.38 17.97 -25.39
C ASP A 1037 -9.90 17.73 -25.34
N GLY A 1038 -10.67 18.72 -24.89
CA GLY A 1038 -12.12 18.66 -24.79
C GLY A 1038 -12.66 17.75 -23.68
N SER A 1039 -11.80 17.08 -22.91
CA SER A 1039 -12.23 16.14 -21.86
C SER A 1039 -12.94 16.81 -20.68
N ILE A 1040 -12.91 18.14 -20.59
CA ILE A 1040 -13.74 18.94 -19.68
C ILE A 1040 -15.24 18.68 -19.85
N GLU A 1041 -15.70 18.31 -21.05
CA GLU A 1041 -17.13 18.06 -21.31
C GLU A 1041 -17.64 16.77 -20.67
N ALA A 1042 -16.74 15.85 -20.31
CA ALA A 1042 -17.09 14.66 -19.54
C ALA A 1042 -16.97 14.87 -18.01
N ALA A 1043 -16.52 16.05 -17.55
CA ALA A 1043 -16.38 16.31 -16.13
C ALA A 1043 -17.75 16.46 -15.46
N ILE A 1044 -17.96 15.78 -14.33
CA ILE A 1044 -19.15 16.01 -13.50
C ILE A 1044 -19.17 17.48 -13.03
N PRO A 1045 -20.33 18.08 -12.75
CA PRO A 1045 -20.44 19.50 -12.41
C PRO A 1045 -19.41 20.02 -11.39
N PRO A 1046 -19.18 19.38 -10.21
CA PRO A 1046 -18.17 19.87 -9.28
C PRO A 1046 -16.74 19.83 -9.84
N LEU A 1047 -16.40 18.83 -10.66
CA LEU A 1047 -15.09 18.76 -11.32
C LEU A 1047 -14.94 19.84 -12.40
N LYS A 1048 -16.02 20.09 -13.18
CA LYS A 1048 -16.03 21.15 -14.20
C LYS A 1048 -15.78 22.51 -13.57
N ILE A 1049 -16.51 22.84 -12.49
CA ILE A 1049 -16.27 24.06 -11.70
C ILE A 1049 -14.82 24.15 -11.28
N LEU A 1050 -14.27 23.07 -10.70
CA LEU A 1050 -12.90 23.06 -10.18
C LEU A 1050 -11.85 23.31 -11.25
N LEU A 1051 -11.99 22.68 -12.42
CA LEU A 1051 -11.08 22.86 -13.55
C LEU A 1051 -11.12 24.29 -14.10
N HIS A 1052 -12.31 24.92 -14.15
CA HIS A 1052 -12.43 26.34 -14.49
C HIS A 1052 -11.74 27.25 -13.46
N ILE A 1053 -11.93 27.00 -12.15
CA ILE A 1053 -11.24 27.75 -11.09
C ILE A 1053 -9.72 27.62 -11.22
N MET A 1054 -9.22 26.42 -11.51
CA MET A 1054 -7.79 26.18 -11.67
C MET A 1054 -7.23 26.89 -12.91
N ALA A 1055 -7.92 26.79 -14.06
CA ALA A 1055 -7.46 27.34 -15.34
C ALA A 1055 -7.61 28.88 -15.45
N TYR A 1056 -8.73 29.41 -14.98
CA TYR A 1056 -9.14 30.81 -15.24
C TYR A 1056 -9.39 31.62 -13.96
N GLY A 1057 -9.29 31.00 -12.77
CA GLY A 1057 -9.51 31.67 -11.49
C GLY A 1057 -10.97 31.92 -11.11
N HIS A 1058 -11.92 31.62 -12.01
CA HIS A 1058 -13.34 31.85 -11.80
C HIS A 1058 -14.20 30.84 -12.59
N TYR A 1059 -15.43 30.62 -12.14
CA TYR A 1059 -16.49 29.92 -12.86
C TYR A 1059 -17.73 30.83 -12.83
N GLU A 1060 -18.25 31.20 -14.00
CA GLU A 1060 -19.40 32.12 -14.12
C GLU A 1060 -19.23 33.44 -13.34
N GLY A 1061 -18.00 33.98 -13.31
CA GLY A 1061 -17.66 35.22 -12.58
C GLY A 1061 -17.44 35.05 -11.07
N LYS A 1062 -17.66 33.85 -10.52
CA LYS A 1062 -17.51 33.53 -9.10
C LYS A 1062 -16.19 32.83 -8.83
N ASN A 1063 -15.63 33.02 -7.64
CA ASN A 1063 -14.43 32.32 -7.19
C ASN A 1063 -14.81 31.17 -6.23
N MET A 1064 -13.86 30.30 -5.89
CA MET A 1064 -14.13 29.09 -5.09
C MET A 1064 -14.59 29.36 -3.64
N SER A 1065 -14.52 30.59 -3.14
CA SER A 1065 -15.07 30.94 -1.82
C SER A 1065 -16.57 31.22 -1.86
N ASP A 1066 -17.17 31.32 -3.05
CA ASP A 1066 -18.60 31.51 -3.22
C ASP A 1066 -19.39 30.29 -2.68
N PRO A 1067 -20.34 30.48 -1.74
CA PRO A 1067 -21.12 29.40 -1.16
C PRO A 1067 -21.91 28.58 -2.19
N GLU A 1068 -22.35 29.20 -3.29
CA GLU A 1068 -23.10 28.52 -4.33
C GLU A 1068 -22.22 27.47 -5.03
N LEU A 1069 -20.96 27.82 -5.35
CA LEU A 1069 -20.02 26.88 -5.95
C LEU A 1069 -19.62 25.76 -4.97
N ARG A 1070 -19.47 26.08 -3.68
CA ARG A 1070 -19.18 25.09 -2.62
C ARG A 1070 -20.31 24.07 -2.47
N GLY A 1071 -21.57 24.48 -2.66
CA GLY A 1071 -22.74 23.60 -2.59
C GLY A 1071 -22.71 22.41 -3.55
N TYR A 1072 -22.04 22.54 -4.71
CA TYR A 1072 -21.88 21.43 -5.67
C TYR A 1072 -21.03 20.26 -5.13
N PHE A 1073 -20.26 20.50 -4.06
CA PHE A 1073 -19.41 19.49 -3.42
C PHE A 1073 -20.10 18.84 -2.21
N GLU A 1074 -21.37 19.16 -1.94
CA GLU A 1074 -22.14 18.56 -0.87
C GLU A 1074 -22.88 17.30 -1.34
N ARG A 1075 -22.93 16.29 -0.46
CA ARG A 1075 -23.65 15.03 -0.75
C ARG A 1075 -25.10 15.26 -1.17
N GLU A 1076 -25.78 16.21 -0.52
CA GLU A 1076 -27.21 16.48 -0.75
C GLU A 1076 -27.47 16.97 -2.18
N TYR A 1077 -26.58 17.80 -2.73
CA TYR A 1077 -26.65 18.22 -4.12
C TYR A 1077 -26.51 17.02 -5.06
N ILE A 1078 -25.51 16.16 -4.82
CA ILE A 1078 -25.21 15.01 -5.67
C ILE A 1078 -26.42 14.07 -5.78
N ILE A 1079 -26.97 13.63 -4.64
CA ILE A 1079 -28.04 12.60 -4.64
C ILE A 1079 -29.34 13.07 -5.30
N HIS A 1080 -29.57 14.39 -5.35
CA HIS A 1080 -30.74 15.01 -6.00
C HIS A 1080 -30.48 15.47 -7.44
N SER A 1081 -29.27 15.28 -7.96
CA SER A 1081 -28.90 15.73 -9.29
C SER A 1081 -29.24 14.72 -10.39
N ASP A 1082 -29.69 15.23 -11.54
CA ASP A 1082 -30.03 14.40 -12.70
C ASP A 1082 -28.83 13.63 -13.24
N TRP A 1083 -27.65 14.28 -13.32
CA TRP A 1083 -26.43 13.64 -13.82
C TRP A 1083 -26.01 12.45 -12.95
N TYR A 1084 -26.22 12.50 -11.64
CA TYR A 1084 -25.93 11.37 -10.76
C TYR A 1084 -26.91 10.22 -11.02
N ALA A 1085 -28.20 10.52 -11.15
CA ALA A 1085 -29.21 9.52 -11.50
C ALA A 1085 -28.92 8.85 -12.86
N GLU A 1086 -28.41 9.60 -13.84
CA GLU A 1086 -27.96 9.07 -15.14
C GLU A 1086 -26.80 8.08 -14.99
N ARG A 1087 -25.80 8.37 -14.13
CA ARG A 1087 -24.70 7.43 -13.84
C ARG A 1087 -25.19 6.12 -13.23
N LEU A 1088 -26.20 6.16 -12.35
CA LEU A 1088 -26.79 4.96 -11.77
C LEU A 1088 -27.54 4.14 -12.82
N LYS A 1089 -28.32 4.81 -13.69
CA LYS A 1089 -29.00 4.17 -14.82
C LYS A 1089 -28.01 3.54 -15.79
N LEU A 1090 -26.90 4.22 -16.09
CA LEU A 1090 -25.85 3.69 -16.95
C LEU A 1090 -25.22 2.42 -16.34
N LYS A 1091 -24.99 2.40 -15.02
CA LYS A 1091 -24.48 1.20 -14.36
C LYS A 1091 -25.46 0.03 -14.51
N GLN A 1092 -26.74 0.25 -14.22
CA GLN A 1092 -27.78 -0.76 -14.43
C GLN A 1092 -27.80 -1.29 -15.88
N GLN A 1093 -27.72 -0.39 -16.87
CA GLN A 1093 -27.68 -0.78 -18.28
C GLN A 1093 -26.45 -1.64 -18.62
N LYS A 1094 -25.27 -1.28 -18.09
CA LYS A 1094 -24.04 -2.07 -18.25
C LYS A 1094 -24.19 -3.47 -17.65
N ASP A 1095 -24.79 -3.59 -16.47
CA ASP A 1095 -25.00 -4.91 -15.83
C ASP A 1095 -26.00 -5.78 -16.61
N ILE A 1096 -27.08 -5.19 -17.12
CA ILE A 1096 -28.03 -5.88 -18.00
C ILE A 1096 -27.32 -6.41 -19.23
N GLN A 1097 -26.48 -5.58 -19.88
CA GLN A 1097 -25.72 -5.98 -21.06
C GLN A 1097 -24.70 -7.08 -20.74
N PHE A 1098 -23.99 -6.97 -19.61
CA PHE A 1098 -23.03 -7.96 -19.14
C PHE A 1098 -23.67 -9.33 -18.93
N TYR A 1099 -24.74 -9.42 -18.14
CA TYR A 1099 -25.41 -10.69 -17.88
C TYR A 1099 -26.09 -11.25 -19.14
N THR A 1100 -26.59 -10.39 -20.03
CA THR A 1100 -27.12 -10.84 -21.34
C THR A 1100 -26.03 -11.50 -22.19
N LYS A 1101 -24.84 -10.89 -22.29
CA LYS A 1101 -23.70 -11.48 -23.01
C LYS A 1101 -23.27 -12.80 -22.38
N GLN A 1102 -23.23 -12.87 -21.06
CA GLN A 1102 -22.86 -14.08 -20.32
C GLN A 1102 -23.86 -15.23 -20.55
N ILE A 1103 -25.16 -14.95 -20.54
CA ILE A 1103 -26.21 -15.94 -20.89
C ILE A 1103 -26.01 -16.46 -22.30
N ASN A 1104 -25.75 -15.58 -23.26
CA ASN A 1104 -25.54 -15.98 -24.65
C ASN A 1104 -24.30 -16.86 -24.80
N TYR A 1105 -23.21 -16.53 -24.11
CA TYR A 1105 -21.99 -17.33 -24.10
C TYR A 1105 -22.23 -18.72 -23.49
N LEU A 1106 -22.88 -18.80 -22.33
CA LEU A 1106 -23.22 -20.06 -21.68
C LEU A 1106 -24.14 -20.92 -22.55
N LYS A 1107 -25.20 -20.35 -23.13
CA LYS A 1107 -26.11 -21.08 -24.03
C LYS A 1107 -25.39 -21.60 -25.25
N GLY A 1108 -24.51 -20.80 -25.86
CA GLY A 1108 -23.64 -21.24 -26.95
C GLY A 1108 -22.77 -22.43 -26.55
N PHE A 1109 -22.04 -22.32 -25.44
CA PHE A 1109 -21.17 -23.38 -24.93
C PHE A 1109 -21.93 -24.67 -24.58
N ILE A 1110 -23.10 -24.55 -23.95
CA ILE A 1110 -23.97 -25.68 -23.55
C ILE A 1110 -24.57 -26.37 -24.77
N SER A 1111 -24.91 -25.61 -25.82
CA SER A 1111 -25.55 -26.15 -27.03
C SER A 1111 -24.61 -26.98 -27.90
N ASP A 1112 -23.30 -26.84 -27.75
CA ASP A 1112 -22.31 -27.63 -28.48
C ASP A 1112 -22.25 -29.06 -27.90
N PRO A 1113 -22.61 -30.10 -28.68
CA PRO A 1113 -22.59 -31.48 -28.21
C PRO A 1113 -21.20 -31.96 -27.75
N ASN A 1114 -20.12 -31.36 -28.25
CA ASN A 1114 -18.76 -31.70 -27.85
C ASN A 1114 -18.45 -31.30 -26.40
N ASN A 1115 -19.21 -30.36 -25.83
CA ASN A 1115 -19.01 -29.85 -24.48
C ASN A 1115 -19.85 -30.56 -23.41
N ALA A 1116 -20.69 -31.54 -23.78
CA ALA A 1116 -21.67 -32.16 -22.86
C ALA A 1116 -21.06 -32.66 -21.53
N VAL A 1117 -19.86 -33.24 -21.58
CA VAL A 1117 -19.14 -33.71 -20.37
C VAL A 1117 -18.71 -32.55 -19.48
N LEU A 1118 -18.19 -31.46 -20.07
CA LEU A 1118 -17.75 -30.26 -19.35
C LEU A 1118 -18.95 -29.51 -18.75
N VAL A 1119 -20.06 -29.43 -19.48
CA VAL A 1119 -21.33 -28.85 -19.01
C VAL A 1119 -21.79 -29.52 -17.73
N ALA A 1120 -21.75 -30.86 -17.67
CA ALA A 1120 -22.09 -31.61 -16.48
C ALA A 1120 -21.05 -31.43 -15.35
N LYS A 1121 -19.75 -31.54 -15.67
CA LYS A 1121 -18.65 -31.44 -14.71
C LYS A 1121 -18.61 -30.08 -13.99
N MET A 1122 -18.86 -28.99 -14.72
CA MET A 1122 -18.79 -27.61 -14.22
C MET A 1122 -20.14 -27.07 -13.74
N ASP A 1123 -21.20 -27.87 -13.82
CA ASP A 1123 -22.58 -27.52 -13.47
C ASP A 1123 -23.08 -26.24 -14.17
N LEU A 1124 -22.81 -26.13 -15.48
CA LEU A 1124 -23.07 -24.91 -16.25
C LEU A 1124 -24.56 -24.58 -16.37
N ASN A 1125 -25.45 -25.59 -16.27
CA ASN A 1125 -26.89 -25.36 -16.27
C ASN A 1125 -27.34 -24.60 -15.00
N THR A 1126 -26.80 -24.96 -13.84
CA THR A 1126 -27.08 -24.24 -12.58
C THR A 1126 -26.48 -22.84 -12.61
N ARG A 1127 -25.28 -22.66 -13.18
CA ARG A 1127 -24.71 -21.32 -13.39
C ARG A 1127 -25.59 -20.47 -14.30
N LEU A 1128 -26.07 -21.02 -15.42
CA LEU A 1128 -26.99 -20.33 -16.32
C LEU A 1128 -28.26 -19.87 -15.59
N GLN A 1129 -28.86 -20.72 -14.76
CA GLN A 1129 -30.04 -20.35 -13.96
C GLN A 1129 -29.73 -19.20 -12.98
N HIS A 1130 -28.56 -19.21 -12.33
CA HIS A 1130 -28.13 -18.11 -11.46
C HIS A 1130 -27.97 -16.81 -12.25
N VAL A 1131 -27.33 -16.84 -13.42
CA VAL A 1131 -27.15 -15.65 -14.25
C VAL A 1131 -28.49 -15.11 -14.76
N GLU A 1132 -29.43 -15.97 -15.15
CA GLU A 1132 -30.79 -15.56 -15.53
C GLU A 1132 -31.53 -14.88 -14.37
N LYS A 1133 -31.33 -15.36 -13.13
CA LYS A 1133 -31.84 -14.70 -11.92
C LYS A 1133 -31.16 -13.34 -11.68
N SER A 1134 -29.84 -13.26 -11.81
CA SER A 1134 -29.08 -12.00 -11.68
C SER A 1134 -29.52 -10.97 -12.73
N LEU A 1135 -29.74 -11.38 -13.98
CA LEU A 1135 -30.29 -10.51 -15.03
C LEU A 1135 -31.65 -9.94 -14.63
N LYS A 1136 -32.54 -10.78 -14.08
CA LYS A 1136 -33.85 -10.33 -13.59
C LYS A 1136 -33.73 -9.34 -12.43
N GLU A 1137 -32.80 -9.57 -11.51
CA GLU A 1137 -32.53 -8.68 -10.38
C GLU A 1137 -32.02 -7.33 -10.85
N VAL A 1138 -30.97 -7.28 -11.68
CA VAL A 1138 -30.40 -6.01 -12.15
C VAL A 1138 -31.35 -5.25 -13.06
N SER A 1139 -32.26 -5.93 -13.76
CA SER A 1139 -33.31 -5.31 -14.57
C SER A 1139 -34.42 -4.67 -13.72
N SER A 1140 -34.45 -4.91 -12.40
CA SER A 1140 -35.52 -4.42 -11.53
C SER A 1140 -35.30 -2.95 -11.11
N PRO A 1141 -36.38 -2.20 -10.82
CA PRO A 1141 -36.27 -0.86 -10.22
C PRO A 1141 -35.61 -0.86 -8.83
N THR A 1142 -35.76 -1.97 -8.08
CA THR A 1142 -35.14 -2.14 -6.76
C THR A 1142 -33.62 -2.12 -6.84
N TYR A 1143 -33.05 -2.74 -7.88
CA TYR A 1143 -31.60 -2.70 -8.10
C TYR A 1143 -31.11 -1.27 -8.35
N LEU A 1144 -31.77 -0.51 -9.22
CA LEU A 1144 -31.41 0.89 -9.46
C LEU A 1144 -31.43 1.72 -8.18
N LYS A 1145 -32.45 1.54 -7.32
CA LYS A 1145 -32.52 2.20 -6.01
C LYS A 1145 -31.39 1.75 -5.07
N SER A 1146 -30.98 0.48 -5.14
CA SER A 1146 -29.87 -0.02 -4.32
C SER A 1146 -28.51 0.58 -4.69
N LEU A 1147 -28.37 1.15 -5.90
CA LEU A 1147 -27.15 1.83 -6.35
C LEU A 1147 -27.00 3.25 -5.81
N GLU A 1148 -28.06 3.84 -5.23
CA GLU A 1148 -27.97 5.17 -4.62
C GLU A 1148 -26.98 5.16 -3.45
N GLY A 1149 -26.01 6.07 -3.46
CA GLY A 1149 -24.85 6.09 -2.56
C GLY A 1149 -23.61 5.37 -3.09
N THR A 1150 -23.67 4.75 -4.27
CA THR A 1150 -22.49 4.27 -5.01
C THR A 1150 -22.01 5.33 -6.02
N ILE A 1151 -20.84 5.12 -6.64
CA ILE A 1151 -20.34 6.01 -7.71
C ILE A 1151 -20.98 5.77 -9.10
N GLY A 1152 -21.85 4.77 -9.24
CA GLY A 1152 -22.47 4.39 -10.52
C GLY A 1152 -21.44 4.01 -11.59
N ALA A 1153 -21.72 4.33 -12.86
CA ALA A 1153 -20.79 4.18 -13.96
C ALA A 1153 -20.53 5.52 -14.65
N ASP A 1154 -19.27 5.78 -15.03
CA ASP A 1154 -18.90 6.96 -15.80
C ASP A 1154 -19.28 6.79 -17.28
N PRO A 1155 -19.86 7.82 -17.94
CA PRO A 1155 -20.23 7.75 -19.36
C PRO A 1155 -19.03 7.65 -20.32
N LEU A 1156 -17.80 7.87 -19.83
CA LEU A 1156 -16.54 7.98 -20.58
C LEU A 1156 -16.57 9.09 -21.64
N TYR A 1157 -15.46 9.81 -21.78
CA TYR A 1157 -15.31 10.78 -22.87
C TYR A 1157 -15.03 10.05 -24.19
N ARG A 1158 -15.69 10.48 -25.28
CA ARG A 1158 -15.53 9.95 -26.64
C ARG A 1158 -15.31 11.10 -27.61
N LYS A 1159 -14.46 10.88 -28.64
CA LYS A 1159 -14.23 11.83 -29.74
C LYS A 1159 -15.41 11.91 -30.70
#